data_AF-A0A936LL06-F1
#
_entry.id   AF-A0A936LL06-F1
#
_cell.length_a   1.000
_cell.length_b   1.000
_cell.length_c   1.000
_cell.angle_alpha   90.00
_cell.angle_beta   90.00
_cell.angle_gamma   90.00
#
_symmetry.space_group_name_H-M   'P 1'
#
loop_
_entity.id
_entity.type
_entity.pdbx_description
1 polymer ?
#
loop_
_entity_poly.entity_id
_entity_poly.type
_entity_poly.pdbx_seq_one_letter_code
_entity_poly.pdbx_strand_id
1 'polypeptide(L)'
;MRSVATVCLLVLVSFNALSQDEPGPCDKPTDKKIVKLLEEAAKAKDPIERHQKLKETLEVDADCAECLFLLGTSAYKRAREAGADFKPAIGYFDRLQAKCPDYHSDVSYYLGAMRYAQGEYAEAAKAFQTFLKFPTEDQTKFAKDVDKKTADVEELMPELQFYMDFYKNTAPLDPIVMRNVSTPGDEYLPMLSPDNDLLFFTRKSKYQAKGDLVSKDVEELTESRKPKGAQEHDKGRALPDPFNLGDSYGGVTISVNNREMFVTICGAPDAKGYRNCDIFRSHYNTHIDFGTGQQKWDWTGLEDLGPNVNTPDGWESQPTLSADGRTLFFATVRPGSKGTDLYFSTRSDAGEWSKAQPVPGPINTSGDEKAPFLHSDSRTLYFAARGPVDENGEPRPELGHRGIGGYDIFFSRMNEDGTWDKPRNIGHPINTEQDDHGLIVSVDGRTALFASSRFKGVGGLDIYTIPLPKDVRPEDILIVKGEVRDENGEIVTDAKVEITYMDTRKTEVLTVDPTDGRYATVVKLKPGTDVIMTVTKKDHVFDSRAFSQEDTLRGGVTELAMTVQKIEVGKTYRVNDIKYATSSAEITKASEMIVDELIDFLKENPTVRIGVEGHTDNVGRLEDNMALSNDRAFTVMGYLQEHGIASSRLSFKGYGPTKPLASNDTEAGRAENRRTAFVIVGR
;
A
#
# COMPACT_ATOMS: atom_id res chain seq x y z
N MET A 1 3.30 81.00 34.51
CA MET A 1 3.98 81.62 35.66
C MET A 1 4.63 80.52 36.49
N ARG A 2 5.93 80.69 36.74
CA ARG A 2 6.83 80.05 37.70
C ARG A 2 6.30 78.86 38.53
N SER A 3 7.01 77.74 38.48
CA SER A 3 7.15 76.84 39.63
C SER A 3 8.63 76.61 39.90
N VAL A 4 8.95 76.81 41.18
CA VAL A 4 10.26 76.97 41.79
C VAL A 4 10.82 75.60 42.13
N ALA A 5 12.14 75.48 41.96
CA ALA A 5 12.95 74.33 42.33
C ALA A 5 12.99 74.09 43.84
N THR A 6 13.08 72.82 44.25
CA THR A 6 13.72 72.44 45.51
C THR A 6 14.63 71.25 45.23
N VAL A 7 15.93 71.53 45.38
CA VAL A 7 17.05 70.62 45.23
C VAL A 7 17.20 69.83 46.53
N CYS A 8 17.25 68.51 46.44
CA CYS A 8 17.77 67.66 47.52
C CYS A 8 19.04 66.98 47.01
N LEU A 9 20.14 67.37 47.64
CA LEU A 9 21.50 66.89 47.42
C LEU A 9 21.64 65.52 48.12
N LEU A 10 21.93 64.45 47.38
CA LEU A 10 22.40 63.19 47.95
C LEU A 10 23.67 62.78 47.21
N VAL A 11 24.77 62.85 47.96
CA VAL A 11 26.13 62.52 47.56
C VAL A 11 26.21 61.03 47.29
N LEU A 12 26.30 60.64 46.02
CA LEU A 12 26.67 59.28 45.61
C LEU A 12 28.19 59.20 45.54
N VAL A 13 28.76 58.55 46.55
CA VAL A 13 30.16 58.13 46.58
C VAL A 13 30.37 57.12 45.46
N SER A 14 31.18 57.48 44.46
CA SER A 14 31.63 56.59 43.40
C SER A 14 32.61 55.56 43.97
N PHE A 15 32.14 54.35 44.25
CA PHE A 15 33.02 53.19 44.34
C PHE A 15 33.39 52.78 42.90
N ASN A 16 34.60 53.16 42.46
CA ASN A 16 35.26 52.51 41.35
C ASN A 16 35.69 51.11 41.83
N ALA A 17 34.80 50.12 41.68
CA ALA A 17 35.21 48.73 41.66
C ALA A 17 35.82 48.46 40.28
N LEU A 18 37.14 48.30 40.24
CA LEU A 18 37.83 47.63 39.13
C LEU A 18 37.33 46.18 39.10
N SER A 19 36.36 45.89 38.24
CA SER A 19 36.08 44.54 37.76
C SER A 19 37.32 44.09 36.98
N GLN A 20 38.06 43.10 37.50
CA GLN A 20 38.85 42.24 36.64
C GLN A 20 37.81 41.38 35.91
N ASP A 21 37.57 41.66 34.63
CA ASP A 21 36.71 40.82 33.81
C ASP A 21 37.34 39.42 33.77
N GLU A 22 36.76 38.49 34.53
CA GLU A 22 37.09 37.08 34.37
C GLU A 22 36.74 36.68 32.94
N PRO A 23 37.66 36.02 32.21
CA PRO A 23 37.38 35.57 30.85
C PRO A 23 36.11 34.73 30.85
N GLY A 24 35.25 34.99 29.87
CA GLY A 24 34.01 34.27 29.70
C GLY A 24 34.26 32.77 29.47
N PRO A 25 33.25 31.92 29.67
CA PRO A 25 33.36 30.46 29.58
C PRO A 25 33.81 29.94 28.20
N CYS A 26 33.82 30.78 27.17
CA CYS A 26 34.20 30.47 25.80
C CYS A 26 35.49 31.17 25.34
N ASP A 27 36.11 31.96 26.22
CA ASP A 27 37.35 32.66 25.94
C ASP A 27 38.55 31.72 26.08
N LYS A 28 39.69 32.16 25.56
CA LYS A 28 40.95 31.42 25.69
C LYS A 28 41.34 31.28 27.16
N PRO A 29 41.93 30.14 27.57
CA PRO A 29 42.35 29.93 28.94
C PRO A 29 43.44 30.93 29.31
N THR A 30 43.27 31.59 30.46
CA THR A 30 44.26 32.52 31.04
C THR A 30 45.09 31.88 32.14
N ASP A 31 44.70 30.69 32.61
CA ASP A 31 45.46 29.91 33.59
C ASP A 31 46.82 29.48 33.01
N LYS A 32 47.90 29.91 33.66
CA LYS A 32 49.28 29.68 33.20
C LYS A 32 49.64 28.21 33.06
N LYS A 33 49.05 27.33 33.87
CA LYS A 33 49.28 25.87 33.80
C LYS A 33 48.62 25.30 32.55
N ILE A 34 47.37 25.69 32.28
CA ILE A 34 46.64 25.23 31.08
C ILE A 34 47.35 25.74 29.81
N VAL A 35 47.69 27.03 29.75
CA VAL A 35 48.40 27.62 28.61
C VAL A 35 49.71 26.89 28.33
N LYS A 36 50.51 26.61 29.37
CA LYS A 36 51.77 25.88 29.22
C LYS A 36 51.54 24.46 28.68
N LEU A 37 50.55 23.73 29.20
CA LEU A 37 50.26 22.38 28.74
C LEU A 37 49.76 22.36 27.29
N LEU A 38 48.96 23.36 26.87
CA LEU A 38 48.53 23.53 25.47
C LEU A 38 49.71 23.83 24.54
N GLU A 39 50.67 24.67 24.96
CA GLU A 39 51.90 24.91 24.19
C GLU A 39 52.77 23.64 24.07
N GLU A 40 52.87 22.85 25.14
CA GLU A 40 53.59 21.56 25.12
C GLU A 40 52.91 20.57 24.18
N ALA A 41 51.57 20.49 24.20
CA ALA A 41 50.81 19.67 23.26
C ALA A 41 51.03 20.14 21.81
N ALA A 42 51.02 21.45 21.54
CA ALA A 42 51.26 22.00 20.20
C ALA A 42 52.67 21.67 19.66
N LYS A 43 53.68 21.53 20.52
CA LYS A 43 55.05 21.16 20.15
C LYS A 43 55.23 19.66 19.91
N ALA A 44 54.36 18.81 20.44
CA ALA A 44 54.44 17.37 20.24
C ALA A 44 54.20 17.00 18.77
N LYS A 45 55.16 16.31 18.15
CA LYS A 45 55.09 15.91 16.74
C LYS A 45 54.24 14.66 16.52
N ASP A 46 54.33 13.71 17.45
CA ASP A 46 53.54 12.49 17.44
C ASP A 46 52.06 12.79 17.77
N PRO A 47 51.09 12.41 16.91
CA PRO A 47 49.67 12.62 17.16
C PRO A 47 49.15 11.95 18.45
N ILE A 48 49.72 10.81 18.85
CA ILE A 48 49.31 10.10 20.08
C ILE A 48 49.79 10.86 21.31
N GLU A 49 51.08 11.22 21.35
CA GLU A 49 51.66 12.05 22.42
C GLU A 49 50.91 13.39 22.54
N ARG A 50 50.63 14.05 21.41
CA ARG A 50 49.86 15.30 21.38
C ARG A 50 48.47 15.11 22.01
N HIS A 51 47.76 14.05 21.62
CA HIS A 51 46.43 13.77 22.16
C HIS A 51 46.46 13.49 23.67
N GLN A 52 47.49 12.79 24.16
CA GLN A 52 47.65 12.52 25.59
C GLN A 52 47.92 13.81 26.38
N LYS A 53 48.81 14.68 25.89
CA LYS A 53 49.06 16.00 26.49
C LYS A 53 47.81 16.89 26.51
N LEU A 54 46.97 16.82 25.48
CA LEU A 54 45.67 17.51 25.48
C LEU A 54 44.67 16.92 26.49
N LYS A 55 44.75 15.63 26.83
CA LYS A 55 43.91 15.07 27.89
C LYS A 55 44.33 15.57 29.27
N GLU A 56 45.64 15.68 29.50
CA GLU A 56 46.20 16.25 30.74
C GLU A 56 45.73 17.69 30.97
N THR A 57 45.48 18.48 29.91
CA THR A 57 44.94 19.84 30.07
C THR A 57 43.49 19.82 30.56
N LEU A 58 42.68 18.87 30.07
CA LEU A 58 41.28 18.70 30.46
C LEU A 58 41.11 18.17 31.89
N GLU A 59 42.12 17.48 32.45
CA GLU A 59 42.12 17.09 33.86
C GLU A 59 42.30 18.28 34.81
N VAL A 60 42.91 19.37 34.32
CA VAL A 60 43.10 20.61 35.09
C VAL A 60 41.85 21.49 35.05
N ASP A 61 41.22 21.60 33.89
CA ASP A 61 39.93 22.26 33.70
C ASP A 61 39.08 21.45 32.73
N ALA A 62 38.09 20.76 33.29
CA ALA A 62 37.20 19.89 32.54
C ALA A 62 36.41 20.65 31.47
N ASP A 63 36.18 21.95 31.65
CA ASP A 63 35.29 22.74 30.79
C ASP A 63 36.05 23.77 29.94
N CYS A 64 37.37 23.67 29.85
CA CYS A 64 38.20 24.48 28.97
C CYS A 64 37.76 24.31 27.49
N ALA A 65 37.19 25.37 26.90
CA ALA A 65 36.62 25.35 25.55
C ALA A 65 37.69 25.05 24.47
N GLU A 66 38.86 25.68 24.56
CA GLU A 66 39.98 25.43 23.65
C GLU A 66 40.52 23.99 23.78
N CYS A 67 40.54 23.45 25.00
CA CYS A 67 40.95 22.07 25.26
C CYS A 67 39.98 21.08 24.60
N LEU A 68 38.67 21.28 24.78
CA LEU A 68 37.63 20.46 24.14
C LEU A 68 37.71 20.53 22.62
N PHE A 69 37.92 21.72 22.05
CA PHE A 69 38.04 21.89 20.59
C PHE A 69 39.25 21.14 20.01
N LEU A 70 40.42 21.30 20.63
CA LEU A 70 41.65 20.63 20.20
C LEU A 70 41.58 19.11 20.40
N LEU A 71 40.99 18.65 21.51
CA LEU A 71 40.75 17.23 21.76
C LEU A 71 39.78 16.61 20.77
N GLY A 72 38.64 17.27 20.51
CA GLY A 72 37.66 16.86 19.51
C GLY A 72 38.29 16.74 18.13
N THR A 73 39.04 17.76 17.72
CA THR A 73 39.74 17.78 16.43
C THR A 73 40.80 16.68 16.34
N SER A 74 41.58 16.47 17.41
CA SER A 74 42.59 15.43 17.48
C SER A 74 41.97 14.03 17.45
N ALA A 75 40.90 13.80 18.20
CA ALA A 75 40.17 12.54 18.22
C ALA A 75 39.54 12.24 16.85
N TYR A 76 38.91 13.24 16.21
CA TYR A 76 38.32 13.11 14.87
C TYR A 76 39.36 12.70 13.82
N LYS A 77 40.51 13.38 13.78
CA LYS A 77 41.60 13.04 12.84
C LYS A 77 42.11 11.61 13.06
N ARG A 78 42.33 11.22 14.31
CA ARG A 78 42.75 9.86 14.66
C ARG A 78 41.70 8.81 14.26
N ALA A 79 40.42 9.09 14.50
CA ALA A 79 39.33 8.21 14.09
C ALA A 79 39.29 8.04 12.56
N ARG A 80 39.41 9.13 11.81
CA ARG A 80 39.43 9.12 10.34
C ARG A 80 40.64 8.39 9.75
N GLU A 81 41.83 8.55 10.33
CA GLU A 81 43.08 7.96 9.81
C GLU A 81 43.29 6.50 10.23
N ALA A 82 42.87 6.14 11.45
CA ALA A 82 43.13 4.82 12.03
C ALA A 82 41.87 3.93 12.11
N GLY A 83 40.72 4.38 11.61
CA GLY A 83 39.45 3.66 11.69
C GLY A 83 38.90 3.50 13.13
N ALA A 84 39.30 4.37 14.05
CA ALA A 84 38.83 4.32 15.43
C ALA A 84 37.43 4.92 15.59
N ASP A 85 36.72 4.56 16.68
CA ASP A 85 35.36 5.05 16.97
C ASP A 85 35.32 6.59 17.13
N PHE A 86 34.33 7.26 16.52
CA PHE A 86 34.11 8.69 16.64
C PHE A 86 33.53 9.13 18.01
N LYS A 87 33.02 8.20 18.84
CA LYS A 87 32.41 8.52 20.14
C LYS A 87 33.22 9.49 21.02
N PRO A 88 34.54 9.36 21.19
CA PRO A 88 35.32 10.32 21.97
C PRO A 88 35.28 11.73 21.38
N ALA A 89 35.40 11.85 20.06
CA ALA A 89 35.37 13.14 19.36
C ALA A 89 33.99 13.80 19.45
N ILE A 90 32.92 13.03 19.23
CA ILE A 90 31.53 13.47 19.41
C ILE A 90 31.32 13.98 20.84
N GLY A 91 31.76 13.21 21.85
CA GLY A 91 31.64 13.60 23.26
C GLY A 91 32.32 14.94 23.60
N TYR A 92 33.51 15.22 23.04
CA TYR A 92 34.16 16.52 23.24
C TYR A 92 33.43 17.66 22.53
N PHE A 93 33.00 17.45 21.29
CA PHE A 93 32.31 18.48 20.52
C PHE A 93 30.89 18.76 20.99
N ASP A 94 30.13 17.76 21.45
CA ASP A 94 28.81 17.97 22.05
C ASP A 94 28.90 18.79 23.34
N ARG A 95 29.89 18.51 24.19
CA ARG A 95 30.16 19.31 25.39
C ARG A 95 30.52 20.75 25.03
N LEU A 96 31.36 20.93 24.02
CA LEU A 96 31.75 22.26 23.54
C LEU A 96 30.56 23.02 22.93
N GLN A 97 29.76 22.39 22.07
CA GLN A 97 28.61 23.01 21.41
C GLN A 97 27.51 23.37 22.42
N ALA A 98 27.31 22.56 23.46
CA ALA A 98 26.36 22.85 24.53
C ALA A 98 26.77 24.08 25.38
N LYS A 99 28.07 24.27 25.60
CA LYS A 99 28.61 25.39 26.40
C LYS A 99 28.82 26.66 25.58
N CYS A 100 29.34 26.50 24.36
CA CYS A 100 29.81 27.56 23.48
C CYS A 100 29.33 27.27 22.04
N PRO A 101 28.04 27.48 21.73
CA PRO A 101 27.45 27.12 20.44
C PRO A 101 28.03 27.89 19.26
N ASP A 102 28.65 29.05 19.51
CA ASP A 102 29.31 29.90 18.53
C ASP A 102 30.85 29.82 18.62
N TYR A 103 31.43 28.79 19.24
CA TYR A 103 32.89 28.72 19.45
C TYR A 103 33.67 28.70 18.14
N HIS A 104 33.35 27.75 17.25
CA HIS A 104 33.96 27.65 15.92
C HIS A 104 33.09 26.80 14.98
N SER A 105 32.99 27.16 13.70
CA SER A 105 32.08 26.49 12.74
C SER A 105 32.42 25.02 12.50
N ASP A 106 33.72 24.65 12.60
CA ASP A 106 34.19 23.26 12.50
C ASP A 106 33.51 22.30 13.49
N VAL A 107 33.06 22.78 14.65
CA VAL A 107 32.40 21.94 15.66
C VAL A 107 31.14 21.31 15.08
N SER A 108 30.25 22.14 14.53
CA SER A 108 28.99 21.69 13.92
C SER A 108 29.23 20.85 12.66
N TYR A 109 30.23 21.21 11.84
CA TYR A 109 30.60 20.44 10.65
C TYR A 109 31.12 19.04 11.00
N TYR A 110 32.05 18.92 11.97
CA TYR A 110 32.59 17.63 12.37
C TYR A 110 31.56 16.76 13.11
N LEU A 111 30.70 17.36 13.94
CA LEU A 111 29.56 16.63 14.51
C LEU A 111 28.67 16.05 13.41
N GLY A 112 28.34 16.83 12.38
CA GLY A 112 27.59 16.37 11.23
C GLY A 112 28.27 15.21 10.51
N ALA A 113 29.55 15.36 10.16
CA ALA A 113 30.32 14.35 9.44
C ALA A 113 30.48 13.02 10.21
N MET A 114 30.74 13.09 11.52
CA MET A 114 30.90 11.89 12.35
C MET A 114 29.58 11.15 12.54
N ARG A 115 28.49 11.88 12.80
CA ARG A 115 27.15 11.30 12.95
C ARG A 115 26.65 10.69 11.65
N TYR A 116 26.93 11.35 10.52
CA TYR A 116 26.67 10.80 9.20
C TYR A 116 27.39 9.45 9.01
N ALA A 117 28.69 9.40 9.32
CA ALA A 117 29.47 8.17 9.22
C ALA A 117 29.01 7.06 10.19
N GLN A 118 28.25 7.38 11.23
CA GLN A 118 27.66 6.43 12.17
C GLN A 118 26.20 6.05 11.83
N GLY A 119 25.64 6.58 10.74
CA GLY A 119 24.23 6.36 10.36
C GLY A 119 23.23 7.16 11.21
N GLU A 120 23.69 8.11 12.02
CA GLU A 120 22.86 9.00 12.85
C GLU A 120 22.35 10.19 12.01
N TYR A 121 21.59 9.90 10.94
CA TYR A 121 21.26 10.87 9.89
C TYR A 121 20.46 12.09 10.37
N ALA A 122 19.50 11.92 11.28
CA ALA A 122 18.74 13.03 11.83
C ALA A 122 19.64 13.99 12.64
N GLU A 123 20.59 13.43 13.39
CA GLU A 123 21.46 14.19 14.28
C GLU A 123 22.58 14.86 13.48
N ALA A 124 23.01 14.22 12.39
CA ALA A 124 23.87 14.80 11.38
C ALA A 124 23.19 15.99 10.69
N ALA A 125 21.92 15.85 10.29
CA ALA A 125 21.16 16.93 9.63
C ALA A 125 21.03 18.15 10.53
N LYS A 126 20.73 17.93 11.82
CA LYS A 126 20.69 19.01 12.81
C LYS A 126 22.04 19.71 12.94
N ALA A 127 23.14 18.96 13.00
CA ALA A 127 24.48 19.52 13.11
C ALA A 127 24.88 20.32 11.85
N PHE A 128 24.60 19.80 10.65
CA PHE A 128 24.84 20.51 9.39
C PHE A 128 23.97 21.75 9.23
N GLN A 129 22.69 21.72 9.61
CA GLN A 129 21.85 22.92 9.65
C GLN A 129 22.39 23.98 10.62
N THR A 130 22.95 23.54 11.75
CA THR A 130 23.63 24.44 12.70
C THR A 130 24.90 25.05 12.11
N PHE A 131 25.64 24.28 11.30
CA PHE A 131 26.80 24.77 10.55
C PHE A 131 26.40 25.81 9.48
N LEU A 132 25.36 25.54 8.69
CA LEU A 132 24.87 26.47 7.66
C LEU A 132 24.29 27.76 8.26
N LYS A 133 23.72 27.67 9.49
CA LYS A 133 23.15 28.79 10.24
C LYS A 133 24.01 29.17 11.45
N PHE A 134 25.34 29.09 11.31
CA PHE A 134 26.27 29.29 12.41
C PHE A 134 26.05 30.67 13.08
N PRO A 135 25.87 30.74 14.42
CA PRO A 135 25.26 31.89 15.08
C PRO A 135 26.27 33.02 15.41
N THR A 136 27.09 33.43 14.45
CA THR A 136 28.01 34.58 14.60
C THR A 136 28.38 35.22 13.28
N GLU A 137 28.72 36.51 13.30
CA GLU A 137 29.28 37.24 12.16
C GLU A 137 30.82 37.33 12.21
N ASP A 138 31.44 36.90 13.31
CA ASP A 138 32.88 36.95 13.52
C ASP A 138 33.62 35.94 12.63
N GLN A 139 34.29 36.46 11.61
CA GLN A 139 35.04 35.69 10.61
C GLN A 139 36.17 34.84 11.21
N THR A 140 36.66 35.16 12.41
CA THR A 140 37.74 34.40 13.06
C THR A 140 37.26 33.05 13.62
N LYS A 141 35.94 32.90 13.79
CA LYS A 141 35.28 31.69 14.26
C LYS A 141 34.86 30.75 13.13
N PHE A 142 35.10 31.13 11.88
CA PHE A 142 34.83 30.28 10.72
C PHE A 142 36.09 29.52 10.30
N ALA A 143 35.89 28.27 9.90
CA ALA A 143 36.93 27.48 9.26
C ALA A 143 37.48 28.19 8.01
N LYS A 144 38.78 28.08 7.76
CA LYS A 144 39.43 28.71 6.59
C LYS A 144 38.88 28.22 5.25
N ASP A 145 38.34 27.02 5.23
CA ASP A 145 37.73 26.34 4.09
C ASP A 145 36.19 26.30 4.20
N VAL A 146 35.59 27.26 4.91
CA VAL A 146 34.13 27.30 5.14
C VAL A 146 33.33 27.25 3.84
N ASP A 147 33.72 28.00 2.80
CA ASP A 147 32.97 28.03 1.53
C ASP A 147 32.89 26.65 0.88
N LYS A 148 33.99 25.88 0.92
CA LYS A 148 34.03 24.51 0.42
C LYS A 148 33.11 23.61 1.27
N LYS A 149 33.24 23.69 2.60
CA LYS A 149 32.42 22.88 3.52
C LYS A 149 30.93 23.19 3.38
N THR A 150 30.57 24.45 3.14
CA THR A 150 29.19 24.87 2.86
C THR A 150 28.69 24.20 1.59
N ALA A 151 29.46 24.26 0.50
CA ALA A 151 29.11 23.58 -0.74
C ALA A 151 28.96 22.06 -0.56
N ASP A 152 29.92 21.41 0.12
CA ASP A 152 29.88 19.97 0.42
C ASP A 152 28.61 19.61 1.22
N VAL A 153 28.22 20.43 2.20
CA VAL A 153 27.03 20.22 3.03
C VAL A 153 25.75 20.42 2.22
N GLU A 154 25.65 21.50 1.45
CA GLU A 154 24.49 21.80 0.61
C GLU A 154 24.25 20.69 -0.43
N GLU A 155 25.32 20.12 -1.00
CA GLU A 155 25.26 18.98 -1.90
C GLU A 155 24.79 17.69 -1.20
N LEU A 156 25.20 17.46 0.05
CA LEU A 156 24.81 16.29 0.85
C LEU A 156 23.37 16.36 1.40
N MET A 157 22.83 17.56 1.64
CA MET A 157 21.52 17.73 2.31
C MET A 157 20.37 16.91 1.69
N PRO A 158 20.23 16.80 0.35
CA PRO A 158 19.19 15.96 -0.25
C PRO A 158 19.36 14.46 0.02
N GLU A 159 20.59 13.94 0.07
CA GLU A 159 20.90 12.56 0.45
C GLU A 159 20.56 12.31 1.92
N LEU A 160 20.91 13.26 2.78
CA LEU A 160 20.60 13.17 4.20
C LEU A 160 19.10 13.15 4.47
N GLN A 161 18.35 14.01 3.77
CA GLN A 161 16.89 14.01 3.84
C GLN A 161 16.30 12.68 3.38
N PHE A 162 16.85 12.07 2.33
CA PHE A 162 16.46 10.75 1.87
C PHE A 162 16.66 9.68 2.96
N TYR A 163 17.83 9.60 3.59
CA TYR A 163 18.06 8.62 4.66
C TYR A 163 17.16 8.87 5.88
N MET A 164 16.90 10.14 6.23
CA MET A 164 15.96 10.47 7.30
C MET A 164 14.55 9.97 7.00
N ASP A 165 14.07 10.16 5.77
CA ASP A 165 12.76 9.67 5.35
C ASP A 165 12.73 8.14 5.26
N PHE A 166 13.80 7.52 4.78
CA PHE A 166 13.96 6.08 4.67
C PHE A 166 13.92 5.38 6.04
N TYR A 167 14.62 5.93 7.04
CA TYR A 167 14.68 5.40 8.41
C TYR A 167 13.62 6.01 9.35
N LYS A 168 12.66 6.77 8.83
CA LYS A 168 11.60 7.40 9.64
C LYS A 168 10.73 6.38 10.37
N ASN A 169 10.47 5.24 9.73
CA ASN A 169 9.63 4.15 10.25
C ASN A 169 10.48 2.99 10.80
N THR A 170 11.47 3.29 11.65
CA THR A 170 12.44 2.33 12.24
C THR A 170 11.89 1.48 13.38
N ALA A 171 10.59 1.54 13.67
CA ALA A 171 9.99 0.59 14.60
C ALA A 171 10.28 -0.83 14.06
N PRO A 172 10.83 -1.75 14.86
CA PRO A 172 11.08 -3.10 14.41
C PRO A 172 9.74 -3.73 14.01
N LEU A 173 9.51 -3.81 12.70
CA LEU A 173 8.48 -4.67 12.15
C LEU A 173 9.16 -6.01 11.95
N ASP A 174 8.98 -6.93 12.91
CA ASP A 174 9.49 -8.29 12.83
C ASP A 174 8.68 -9.05 11.77
N PRO A 175 9.22 -9.34 10.57
CA PRO A 175 8.45 -10.01 9.55
C PRO A 175 8.13 -11.44 10.00
N ILE A 176 6.89 -11.85 9.75
CA ILE A 176 6.38 -13.14 10.22
C ILE A 176 6.50 -14.14 9.08
N VAL A 177 7.38 -15.12 9.23
CA VAL A 177 7.56 -16.20 8.26
C VAL A 177 6.28 -17.02 8.12
N MET A 178 5.87 -17.29 6.87
CA MET A 178 4.76 -18.18 6.55
C MET A 178 5.22 -19.64 6.61
N ARG A 179 5.40 -20.18 7.82
CA ARG A 179 6.05 -21.50 8.05
C ARG A 179 5.43 -22.68 7.32
N ASN A 180 4.13 -22.67 7.05
CA ASN A 180 3.51 -23.75 6.29
C ASN A 180 3.93 -23.70 4.81
N VAL A 181 4.04 -22.49 4.27
CA VAL A 181 4.38 -22.23 2.88
C VAL A 181 5.88 -22.38 2.61
N SER A 182 6.72 -21.98 3.57
CA SER A 182 8.17 -21.98 3.40
C SER A 182 8.85 -23.30 3.76
N THR A 183 9.88 -23.66 3.01
CA THR A 183 10.66 -24.89 3.16
C THR A 183 12.15 -24.56 3.29
N PRO A 184 13.05 -25.56 3.43
CA PRO A 184 14.49 -25.30 3.36
C PRO A 184 14.99 -24.82 1.99
N GLY A 185 14.15 -24.87 0.93
CA GLY A 185 14.46 -24.40 -0.42
C GLY A 185 14.14 -22.91 -0.62
N ASP A 186 14.09 -22.47 -1.89
CA ASP A 186 13.76 -21.09 -2.22
C ASP A 186 12.28 -20.97 -2.61
N GLU A 187 11.52 -20.15 -1.89
CA GLU A 187 10.17 -19.72 -2.25
C GLU A 187 10.13 -18.21 -2.53
N TYR A 188 9.67 -17.82 -3.73
CA TYR A 188 9.68 -16.42 -4.16
C TYR A 188 8.57 -16.09 -5.16
N LEU A 189 8.43 -14.79 -5.46
CA LEU A 189 7.36 -14.22 -6.29
C LEU A 189 5.96 -14.63 -5.79
N PRO A 190 5.62 -14.35 -4.52
CA PRO A 190 4.28 -14.62 -4.02
C PRO A 190 3.25 -13.81 -4.81
N MET A 191 2.07 -14.38 -5.02
CA MET A 191 0.87 -13.70 -5.52
C MET A 191 -0.34 -14.19 -4.73
N LEU A 192 -0.98 -13.28 -4.02
CA LEU A 192 -2.19 -13.58 -3.25
C LEU A 192 -3.41 -13.33 -4.14
N SER A 193 -4.38 -14.24 -4.16
CA SER A 193 -5.64 -13.98 -4.85
C SER A 193 -6.36 -12.80 -4.21
N PRO A 194 -7.18 -12.05 -4.96
CA PRO A 194 -7.88 -10.89 -4.42
C PRO A 194 -8.85 -11.23 -3.25
N ASP A 195 -9.26 -12.48 -3.08
CA ASP A 195 -10.02 -12.90 -1.90
C ASP A 195 -9.17 -13.43 -0.74
N ASN A 196 -7.84 -13.38 -0.83
CA ASN A 196 -6.85 -13.91 0.12
C ASN A 196 -6.95 -15.43 0.37
N ASP A 197 -7.70 -16.17 -0.45
CA ASP A 197 -7.94 -17.61 -0.27
C ASP A 197 -6.85 -18.47 -0.93
N LEU A 198 -6.23 -17.97 -2.00
CA LEU A 198 -5.17 -18.65 -2.76
C LEU A 198 -3.87 -17.85 -2.67
N LEU A 199 -2.77 -18.55 -2.52
CA LEU A 199 -1.42 -18.00 -2.62
C LEU A 199 -0.66 -18.80 -3.66
N PHE A 200 -0.19 -18.14 -4.70
CA PHE A 200 0.71 -18.70 -5.70
C PHE A 200 2.12 -18.23 -5.43
N PHE A 201 3.11 -19.08 -5.69
CA PHE A 201 4.52 -18.73 -5.56
C PHE A 201 5.37 -19.72 -6.34
N THR A 202 6.57 -19.32 -6.73
CA THR A 202 7.57 -20.22 -7.29
C THR A 202 8.30 -20.90 -6.15
N ARG A 203 8.38 -22.24 -6.19
CA ARG A 203 9.18 -23.05 -5.26
C ARG A 203 10.30 -23.71 -6.03
N LYS A 204 11.53 -23.53 -5.56
CA LYS A 204 12.71 -24.21 -6.10
C LYS A 204 12.97 -25.50 -5.32
N SER A 205 12.99 -26.61 -6.03
CA SER A 205 13.23 -27.95 -5.47
C SER A 205 14.37 -28.65 -6.20
N LYS A 206 15.01 -29.62 -5.53
CA LYS A 206 15.99 -30.53 -6.14
C LYS A 206 15.27 -31.76 -6.64
N TYR A 207 15.34 -32.01 -7.95
CA TYR A 207 14.76 -33.20 -8.58
C TYR A 207 15.85 -34.10 -9.15
N GLN A 208 15.76 -35.41 -8.91
CA GLN A 208 16.64 -36.42 -9.49
C GLN A 208 15.78 -37.54 -10.06
N ALA A 209 15.73 -37.67 -11.39
CA ALA A 209 14.99 -38.75 -12.01
C ALA A 209 15.69 -40.09 -11.78
N LYS A 210 14.93 -41.18 -11.91
CA LYS A 210 15.50 -42.53 -11.82
C LYS A 210 16.51 -42.74 -12.95
N GLY A 211 17.79 -42.83 -12.60
CA GLY A 211 18.90 -42.98 -13.54
C GLY A 211 19.83 -41.76 -13.62
N ASP A 212 19.42 -40.61 -13.09
CA ASP A 212 20.27 -39.42 -13.03
C ASP A 212 21.38 -39.61 -12.00
N LEU A 213 22.60 -39.18 -12.33
CA LEU A 213 23.74 -39.23 -11.40
C LEU A 213 23.76 -38.07 -10.40
N VAL A 214 23.10 -36.96 -10.74
CA VAL A 214 23.04 -35.73 -9.92
C VAL A 214 21.63 -35.14 -9.97
N SER A 215 21.23 -34.46 -8.90
CA SER A 215 19.98 -33.70 -8.86
C SER A 215 20.10 -32.40 -9.66
N LYS A 216 19.03 -32.03 -10.37
CA LYS A 216 18.87 -30.71 -10.99
C LYS A 216 17.95 -29.82 -10.16
N ASP A 217 18.11 -28.51 -10.30
CA ASP A 217 17.13 -27.53 -9.79
C ASP A 217 15.91 -27.52 -10.71
N VAL A 218 14.72 -27.44 -10.12
CA VAL A 218 13.45 -27.25 -10.81
C VAL A 218 12.68 -26.15 -10.09
N GLU A 219 12.10 -25.25 -10.86
CA GLU A 219 11.24 -24.17 -10.34
C GLU A 219 9.79 -24.50 -10.66
N GLU A 220 9.01 -24.77 -9.62
CA GLU A 220 7.63 -25.21 -9.73
C GLU A 220 6.69 -24.10 -9.27
N LEU A 221 5.71 -23.75 -10.12
CA LEU A 221 4.58 -22.93 -9.72
C LEU A 221 3.73 -23.72 -8.72
N THR A 222 3.64 -23.20 -7.51
CA THR A 222 2.99 -23.82 -6.37
C THR A 222 1.76 -23.02 -5.96
N GLU A 223 0.66 -23.72 -5.70
CA GLU A 223 -0.58 -23.16 -5.16
C GLU A 223 -0.74 -23.61 -3.71
N SER A 224 -0.89 -22.66 -2.80
CA SER A 224 -1.35 -22.87 -1.44
C SER A 224 -2.74 -22.30 -1.23
N ARG A 225 -3.55 -22.99 -0.43
CA ARG A 225 -4.92 -22.58 -0.10
C ARG A 225 -5.03 -22.26 1.37
N LYS A 226 -5.86 -21.28 1.71
CA LYS A 226 -6.30 -21.01 3.07
C LYS A 226 -7.59 -21.80 3.33
N PRO A 227 -7.56 -22.89 4.14
CA PRO A 227 -8.76 -23.64 4.42
C PRO A 227 -9.83 -22.78 5.09
N LYS A 228 -11.11 -23.05 4.81
CA LYS A 228 -12.22 -22.29 5.41
C LYS A 228 -12.14 -22.34 6.94
N GLY A 229 -12.05 -21.17 7.58
CA GLY A 229 -11.93 -21.03 9.03
C GLY A 229 -10.50 -21.16 9.59
N ALA A 230 -9.50 -21.44 8.74
CA ALA A 230 -8.10 -21.42 9.13
C ALA A 230 -7.54 -19.99 9.13
N GLN A 231 -6.54 -19.75 9.97
CA GLN A 231 -5.81 -18.49 10.00
C GLN A 231 -4.68 -18.45 8.97
N GLU A 232 -4.12 -19.63 8.65
CA GLU A 232 -2.93 -19.77 7.82
C GLU A 232 -3.21 -20.56 6.54
N HIS A 233 -2.40 -20.27 5.53
CA HIS A 233 -2.29 -21.06 4.31
C HIS A 233 -1.70 -22.45 4.60
N ASP A 234 -2.09 -23.44 3.80
CA ASP A 234 -1.52 -24.79 3.85
C ASP A 234 -0.09 -24.82 3.26
N LYS A 235 0.48 -26.02 3.11
CA LYS A 235 1.86 -26.18 2.61
C LYS A 235 2.06 -25.92 1.11
N GLY A 236 0.96 -25.76 0.40
CA GLY A 236 0.92 -25.70 -1.05
C GLY A 236 1.24 -27.03 -1.75
N ARG A 237 0.84 -27.09 -3.01
CA ARG A 237 1.10 -28.18 -3.95
C ARG A 237 1.55 -27.57 -5.28
N ALA A 238 2.51 -28.22 -5.94
CA ALA A 238 2.83 -27.88 -7.32
C ALA A 238 1.54 -27.99 -8.15
N LEU A 239 1.27 -26.98 -8.98
CA LEU A 239 0.14 -27.06 -9.91
C LEU A 239 0.38 -28.20 -10.91
N PRO A 240 -0.65 -29.01 -11.22
CA PRO A 240 -0.52 -30.07 -12.21
C PRO A 240 -0.47 -29.52 -13.63
N ASP A 241 -0.36 -30.41 -14.62
CA ASP A 241 -0.65 -30.13 -16.04
C ASP A 241 -1.87 -29.20 -16.18
N PRO A 242 -1.77 -28.09 -16.94
CA PRO A 242 -0.71 -27.75 -17.91
C PRO A 242 0.51 -27.00 -17.35
N PHE A 243 0.61 -26.81 -16.04
CA PHE A 243 1.76 -26.15 -15.42
C PHE A 243 2.86 -27.17 -15.09
N ASN A 244 4.04 -26.65 -14.77
CA ASN A 244 5.21 -27.42 -14.34
C ASN A 244 5.66 -28.51 -15.34
N LEU A 245 5.48 -28.29 -16.65
CA LEU A 245 5.96 -29.18 -17.71
C LEU A 245 7.37 -28.83 -18.21
N GLY A 246 7.76 -27.56 -18.09
CA GLY A 246 9.06 -27.03 -18.49
C GLY A 246 10.04 -26.86 -17.32
N ASP A 247 11.13 -26.12 -17.57
CA ASP A 247 12.22 -25.97 -16.60
C ASP A 247 12.03 -24.80 -15.62
N SER A 248 11.21 -23.77 -15.96
CA SER A 248 11.12 -22.55 -15.14
C SER A 248 9.80 -21.81 -15.31
N TYR A 249 9.16 -21.51 -14.17
CA TYR A 249 7.93 -20.74 -14.06
C TYR A 249 8.19 -19.51 -13.17
N GLY A 250 7.83 -18.33 -13.69
CA GLY A 250 8.03 -17.05 -13.03
C GLY A 250 6.78 -16.56 -12.29
N GLY A 251 6.70 -15.23 -12.13
CA GLY A 251 5.61 -14.57 -11.42
C GLY A 251 4.25 -14.79 -12.08
N VAL A 252 3.19 -14.66 -11.28
CA VAL A 252 1.81 -14.84 -11.74
C VAL A 252 0.93 -13.68 -11.29
N THR A 253 -0.18 -13.50 -11.98
CA THR A 253 -1.31 -12.70 -11.51
C THR A 253 -2.61 -13.43 -11.82
N ILE A 254 -3.65 -13.15 -11.04
CA ILE A 254 -4.96 -13.80 -11.16
C ILE A 254 -6.07 -12.74 -11.13
N SER A 255 -7.14 -12.97 -11.89
CA SER A 255 -8.31 -12.10 -11.93
C SER A 255 -9.07 -12.08 -10.60
N VAL A 256 -9.85 -11.02 -10.36
CA VAL A 256 -10.62 -10.82 -9.11
C VAL A 256 -11.60 -11.97 -8.79
N ASN A 257 -12.10 -12.65 -9.83
CA ASN A 257 -13.00 -13.80 -9.71
C ASN A 257 -12.27 -15.15 -9.65
N ASN A 258 -10.93 -15.17 -9.60
CA ASN A 258 -10.09 -16.37 -9.61
C ASN A 258 -10.30 -17.30 -10.82
N ARG A 259 -10.71 -16.75 -11.97
CA ARG A 259 -11.02 -17.50 -13.20
C ARG A 259 -9.97 -17.40 -14.30
N GLU A 260 -9.10 -16.42 -14.27
CA GLU A 260 -8.09 -16.18 -15.30
C GLU A 260 -6.76 -15.94 -14.61
N MET A 261 -5.76 -16.73 -14.98
CA MET A 261 -4.38 -16.60 -14.50
C MET A 261 -3.48 -16.22 -15.65
N PHE A 262 -2.57 -15.29 -15.39
CA PHE A 262 -1.44 -14.98 -16.26
C PHE A 262 -0.16 -15.42 -15.57
N VAL A 263 0.67 -16.17 -16.27
CA VAL A 263 1.87 -16.81 -15.73
C VAL A 263 3.04 -16.59 -16.66
N THR A 264 4.21 -16.26 -16.12
CA THR A 264 5.46 -16.30 -16.87
C THR A 264 5.95 -17.72 -17.02
N ILE A 265 6.30 -18.11 -18.24
CA ILE A 265 6.96 -19.38 -18.53
C ILE A 265 8.21 -19.09 -19.34
N CYS A 266 9.33 -19.67 -18.91
CA CYS A 266 10.60 -19.46 -19.59
C CYS A 266 11.02 -20.71 -20.36
N GLY A 267 11.47 -20.51 -21.60
CA GLY A 267 12.04 -21.56 -22.44
C GLY A 267 13.40 -22.05 -21.94
N ALA A 268 13.98 -23.02 -22.65
CA ALA A 268 15.38 -23.38 -22.46
C ALA A 268 16.28 -22.21 -22.91
N PRO A 269 17.43 -21.99 -22.25
CA PRO A 269 18.39 -21.00 -22.70
C PRO A 269 18.92 -21.36 -24.10
N ASP A 270 19.08 -20.35 -24.95
CA ASP A 270 19.67 -20.50 -26.28
C ASP A 270 21.19 -20.78 -26.21
N ALA A 271 21.83 -20.90 -27.37
CA ALA A 271 23.27 -21.18 -27.46
C ALA A 271 24.16 -20.08 -26.82
N LYS A 272 23.62 -18.87 -26.58
CA LYS A 272 24.29 -17.75 -25.91
C LYS A 272 23.95 -17.68 -24.41
N GLY A 273 23.13 -18.60 -23.90
CA GLY A 273 22.66 -18.61 -22.52
C GLY A 273 21.45 -17.70 -22.28
N TYR A 274 20.88 -17.08 -23.31
CA TYR A 274 19.72 -16.22 -23.19
C TYR A 274 18.45 -17.05 -23.02
N ARG A 275 17.63 -16.72 -22.03
CA ARG A 275 16.36 -17.41 -21.75
C ARG A 275 15.19 -16.50 -22.11
N ASN A 276 14.49 -16.81 -23.20
CA ASN A 276 13.22 -16.15 -23.51
C ASN A 276 12.18 -16.58 -22.47
N CYS A 277 11.47 -15.61 -21.91
CA CYS A 277 10.32 -15.80 -21.04
C CYS A 277 9.13 -15.08 -21.64
N ASP A 278 8.00 -15.76 -21.70
CA ASP A 278 6.75 -15.26 -22.26
C ASP A 278 5.63 -15.35 -21.21
N ILE A 279 4.61 -14.52 -21.37
CA ILE A 279 3.40 -14.54 -20.53
C ILE A 279 2.33 -15.39 -21.20
N PHE A 280 1.81 -16.36 -20.48
CA PHE A 280 0.72 -17.23 -20.90
C PHE A 280 -0.51 -17.00 -20.06
N ARG A 281 -1.68 -17.27 -20.64
CA ARG A 281 -2.99 -17.24 -19.98
C ARG A 281 -3.53 -18.64 -19.79
N SER A 282 -4.19 -18.89 -18.66
CA SER A 282 -5.03 -20.07 -18.43
C SER A 282 -6.34 -19.67 -17.75
N HIS A 283 -7.41 -20.41 -18.03
CA HIS A 283 -8.73 -20.22 -17.44
C HIS A 283 -9.06 -21.35 -16.46
N TYR A 284 -9.65 -21.03 -15.30
CA TYR A 284 -10.14 -22.03 -14.36
C TYR A 284 -11.58 -22.42 -14.71
N ASN A 285 -11.72 -23.47 -15.52
CA ASN A 285 -12.98 -23.89 -16.10
C ASN A 285 -13.43 -25.25 -15.59
N THR A 286 -14.68 -25.59 -15.91
CA THR A 286 -15.27 -26.87 -15.53
C THR A 286 -15.43 -27.79 -16.73
N HIS A 287 -15.27 -29.10 -16.49
CA HIS A 287 -15.60 -30.14 -17.46
C HIS A 287 -16.15 -31.37 -16.74
N ILE A 288 -16.83 -32.24 -17.48
CA ILE A 288 -17.27 -33.53 -16.95
C ILE A 288 -16.09 -34.50 -17.05
N ASP A 289 -15.67 -35.04 -15.91
CA ASP A 289 -14.75 -36.16 -15.86
C ASP A 289 -15.49 -37.41 -16.37
N PHE A 290 -15.12 -37.91 -17.54
CA PHE A 290 -15.80 -39.05 -18.17
C PHE A 290 -15.62 -40.38 -17.41
N GLY A 291 -14.62 -40.48 -16.53
CA GLY A 291 -14.38 -41.68 -15.71
C GLY A 291 -15.30 -41.74 -14.49
N THR A 292 -15.59 -40.59 -13.88
CA THR A 292 -16.41 -40.48 -12.66
C THR A 292 -17.82 -39.96 -12.92
N GLY A 293 -18.06 -39.35 -14.09
CA GLY A 293 -19.28 -38.62 -14.41
C GLY A 293 -19.47 -37.34 -13.61
N GLN A 294 -18.46 -36.91 -12.84
CA GLN A 294 -18.55 -35.74 -11.97
C GLN A 294 -18.02 -34.49 -12.66
N GLN A 295 -18.60 -33.36 -12.28
CA GLN A 295 -18.10 -32.06 -12.68
C GLN A 295 -16.80 -31.75 -11.95
N LYS A 296 -15.72 -31.56 -12.71
CA LYS A 296 -14.39 -31.23 -12.20
C LYS A 296 -14.02 -29.80 -12.60
N TRP A 297 -13.20 -29.13 -11.78
CA TRP A 297 -12.69 -27.80 -12.04
C TRP A 297 -11.17 -27.84 -12.14
N ASP A 298 -10.65 -27.48 -13.31
CA ASP A 298 -9.22 -27.49 -13.60
C ASP A 298 -8.84 -26.28 -14.46
N TRP A 299 -7.56 -25.94 -14.46
CA TRP A 299 -7.00 -24.95 -15.34
C TRP A 299 -6.94 -25.47 -16.78
N THR A 300 -7.34 -24.65 -17.74
CA THR A 300 -7.23 -24.96 -19.18
C THR A 300 -5.77 -24.89 -19.64
N GLY A 301 -5.52 -25.36 -20.86
CA GLY A 301 -4.23 -25.18 -21.54
C GLY A 301 -3.71 -23.73 -21.51
N LEU A 302 -2.39 -23.61 -21.63
CA LEU A 302 -1.67 -22.35 -21.63
C LEU A 302 -1.74 -21.69 -23.01
N GLU A 303 -2.34 -20.51 -23.07
CA GLU A 303 -2.49 -19.70 -24.28
C GLU A 303 -1.45 -18.58 -24.30
N ASP A 304 -0.67 -18.50 -25.38
CA ASP A 304 0.28 -17.40 -25.62
C ASP A 304 -0.48 -16.09 -25.86
N LEU A 305 -0.08 -14.99 -25.21
CA LEU A 305 -0.70 -13.68 -25.38
C LEU A 305 -0.42 -13.01 -26.73
N GLY A 306 0.44 -13.60 -27.54
CA GLY A 306 0.75 -13.20 -28.90
C GLY A 306 1.71 -12.01 -29.00
N PRO A 307 2.07 -11.61 -30.23
CA PRO A 307 3.16 -10.68 -30.53
C PRO A 307 2.94 -9.24 -30.05
N ASN A 308 1.72 -8.91 -29.62
CA ASN A 308 1.41 -7.61 -29.04
C ASN A 308 1.95 -7.48 -27.60
N VAL A 309 2.11 -8.60 -26.90
CA VAL A 309 2.67 -8.68 -25.55
C VAL A 309 4.04 -9.36 -25.60
N ASN A 310 4.07 -10.63 -26.02
CA ASN A 310 5.24 -11.51 -26.07
C ASN A 310 6.04 -11.27 -27.35
N THR A 311 7.26 -10.77 -27.21
CA THR A 311 8.13 -10.50 -28.36
C THR A 311 8.98 -11.72 -28.70
N PRO A 312 9.27 -11.99 -29.98
CA PRO A 312 10.00 -13.22 -30.37
C PRO A 312 11.38 -13.37 -29.72
N ASP A 313 12.01 -12.25 -29.39
CA ASP A 313 13.40 -12.08 -28.98
C ASP A 313 13.55 -11.21 -27.73
N GLY A 314 12.45 -10.96 -27.00
CA GLY A 314 12.46 -10.26 -25.72
C GLY A 314 12.26 -11.19 -24.54
N TRP A 315 12.15 -10.58 -23.36
CA TRP A 315 11.88 -11.23 -22.08
C TRP A 315 10.66 -10.53 -21.50
N GLU A 316 9.53 -11.20 -21.41
CA GLU A 316 8.28 -10.70 -20.86
C GLU A 316 7.91 -11.49 -19.60
N SER A 317 7.87 -10.82 -18.45
CA SER A 317 7.77 -11.52 -17.17
C SER A 317 7.07 -10.73 -16.07
N GLN A 318 6.74 -11.44 -14.99
CA GLN A 318 6.22 -10.89 -13.74
C GLN A 318 4.97 -10.03 -13.98
N PRO A 319 3.91 -10.62 -14.58
CA PRO A 319 2.69 -9.89 -14.90
C PRO A 319 1.92 -9.49 -13.64
N THR A 320 1.23 -8.36 -13.70
CA THR A 320 0.18 -7.95 -12.75
C THR A 320 -1.02 -7.40 -13.50
N LEU A 321 -2.22 -7.78 -13.07
CA LEU A 321 -3.47 -7.47 -13.75
C LEU A 321 -4.27 -6.42 -12.97
N SER A 322 -4.90 -5.47 -13.67
CA SER A 322 -5.89 -4.58 -13.04
C SER A 322 -7.11 -5.35 -12.56
N ALA A 323 -7.82 -4.82 -11.56
CA ALA A 323 -8.97 -5.49 -10.96
C ALA A 323 -10.12 -5.79 -11.94
N ASP A 324 -10.32 -4.93 -12.95
CA ASP A 324 -11.29 -5.12 -14.03
C ASP A 324 -10.80 -6.12 -15.12
N GLY A 325 -9.57 -6.59 -14.97
CA GLY A 325 -8.88 -7.47 -15.90
C GLY A 325 -8.49 -6.80 -17.22
N ARG A 326 -8.71 -5.50 -17.40
CA ARG A 326 -8.55 -4.83 -18.72
C ARG A 326 -7.12 -4.42 -19.02
N THR A 327 -6.28 -4.24 -18.02
CA THR A 327 -4.90 -3.77 -18.18
C THR A 327 -3.92 -4.75 -17.55
N LEU A 328 -2.95 -5.21 -18.33
CA LEU A 328 -1.87 -6.08 -17.88
C LEU A 328 -0.58 -5.26 -17.86
N PHE A 329 0.07 -5.18 -16.71
CA PHE A 329 1.42 -4.63 -16.55
C PHE A 329 2.42 -5.77 -16.42
N PHE A 330 3.64 -5.59 -16.90
CA PHE A 330 4.70 -6.61 -16.84
C PHE A 330 6.08 -5.98 -16.98
N ALA A 331 7.11 -6.68 -16.52
CA ALA A 331 8.50 -6.32 -16.73
C ALA A 331 8.99 -6.87 -18.07
N THR A 332 9.83 -6.11 -18.79
CA THR A 332 10.36 -6.55 -20.08
C THR A 332 11.77 -6.06 -20.38
N VAL A 333 12.53 -6.92 -21.06
CA VAL A 333 13.78 -6.55 -21.76
C VAL A 333 13.55 -6.80 -23.25
N ARG A 334 13.42 -5.73 -24.03
CA ARG A 334 13.15 -5.81 -25.47
C ARG A 334 13.70 -4.61 -26.24
N PRO A 335 13.70 -4.62 -27.59
CA PRO A 335 14.10 -3.44 -28.36
C PRO A 335 13.30 -2.18 -27.96
N GLY A 336 14.02 -1.17 -27.47
CA GLY A 336 13.45 0.08 -26.97
C GLY A 336 13.47 0.22 -25.45
N SER A 337 13.73 -0.88 -24.71
CA SER A 337 13.98 -0.82 -23.27
C SER A 337 15.34 -0.21 -22.96
N LYS A 338 15.48 0.49 -21.83
CA LYS A 338 16.73 1.07 -21.32
C LYS A 338 17.47 0.17 -20.31
N GLY A 339 16.75 -0.83 -19.82
CA GLY A 339 17.19 -1.89 -18.92
C GLY A 339 16.08 -2.94 -18.90
N THR A 340 15.73 -3.41 -17.71
CA THR A 340 14.40 -3.99 -17.48
C THR A 340 13.41 -2.85 -17.29
N ASP A 341 12.39 -2.76 -18.12
CA ASP A 341 11.38 -1.70 -18.06
C ASP A 341 9.99 -2.28 -17.77
N LEU A 342 9.11 -1.49 -17.13
CA LEU A 342 7.71 -1.85 -16.98
C LEU A 342 6.91 -1.41 -18.21
N TYR A 343 6.14 -2.32 -18.77
CA TYR A 343 5.22 -2.05 -19.88
C TYR A 343 3.81 -2.44 -19.49
N PHE A 344 2.83 -1.92 -20.23
CA PHE A 344 1.43 -2.29 -20.10
C PHE A 344 0.79 -2.57 -21.46
N SER A 345 -0.24 -3.42 -21.45
CA SER A 345 -1.14 -3.67 -22.57
C SER A 345 -2.59 -3.64 -22.06
N THR A 346 -3.51 -3.25 -22.93
CA THR A 346 -4.95 -3.18 -22.63
C THR A 346 -5.72 -4.14 -23.51
N ARG A 347 -6.67 -4.89 -22.96
CA ARG A 347 -7.55 -5.77 -23.75
C ARG A 347 -8.86 -5.10 -24.14
N SER A 348 -9.32 -5.39 -25.35
CA SER A 348 -10.65 -4.99 -25.85
C SER A 348 -11.77 -5.83 -25.22
N ASP A 349 -13.02 -5.46 -25.45
CA ASP A 349 -14.17 -6.28 -25.03
C ASP A 349 -14.21 -7.65 -25.73
N ALA A 350 -13.53 -7.79 -26.88
CA ALA A 350 -13.33 -9.07 -27.57
C ALA A 350 -12.21 -9.93 -26.95
N GLY A 351 -11.49 -9.40 -25.96
CA GLY A 351 -10.38 -10.08 -25.28
C GLY A 351 -9.02 -9.95 -25.97
N GLU A 352 -8.91 -9.13 -27.03
CA GLU A 352 -7.67 -8.92 -27.77
C GLU A 352 -6.77 -7.89 -27.07
N TRP A 353 -5.50 -8.26 -26.81
CA TRP A 353 -4.50 -7.37 -26.23
C TRP A 353 -3.94 -6.36 -27.24
N SER A 354 -3.86 -5.10 -26.84
CA SER A 354 -3.22 -4.04 -27.62
C SER A 354 -1.70 -4.20 -27.64
N LYS A 355 -1.03 -3.57 -28.61
CA LYS A 355 0.43 -3.53 -28.64
C LYS A 355 0.96 -2.86 -27.37
N ALA A 356 1.80 -3.58 -26.63
CA ALA A 356 2.31 -3.11 -25.35
C ALA A 356 3.14 -1.82 -25.48
N GLN A 357 3.01 -0.96 -24.48
CA GLN A 357 3.65 0.36 -24.41
C GLN A 357 4.38 0.53 -23.08
N PRO A 358 5.49 1.29 -23.03
CA PRO A 358 6.17 1.55 -21.78
C PRO A 358 5.20 2.27 -20.83
N VAL A 359 5.23 1.93 -19.55
CA VAL A 359 4.43 2.63 -18.56
C VAL A 359 4.84 4.11 -18.59
N PRO A 360 3.89 5.05 -18.73
CA PRO A 360 4.22 6.45 -18.83
C PRO A 360 4.95 6.93 -17.58
N GLY A 361 5.86 7.88 -17.77
CA GLY A 361 6.70 8.41 -16.70
C GLY A 361 5.88 8.92 -15.51
N PRO A 362 6.46 8.95 -14.30
CA PRO A 362 7.89 8.77 -13.99
C PRO A 362 8.27 7.34 -13.52
N ILE A 363 7.61 6.30 -14.04
CA ILE A 363 7.86 4.90 -13.62
C ILE A 363 9.19 4.34 -14.14
N ASN A 364 9.39 4.28 -15.46
CA ASN A 364 10.62 3.75 -16.03
C ASN A 364 11.75 4.79 -16.04
N THR A 365 12.97 4.36 -15.72
CA THR A 365 14.16 5.23 -15.66
C THR A 365 15.23 4.78 -16.63
N SER A 366 16.49 5.19 -16.42
CA SER A 366 17.64 4.57 -17.09
C SER A 366 18.17 3.34 -16.35
N GLY A 367 17.64 3.06 -15.16
CA GLY A 367 17.92 1.87 -14.38
C GLY A 367 17.04 0.69 -14.77
N ASP A 368 16.88 -0.26 -13.83
CA ASP A 368 16.00 -1.41 -14.02
C ASP A 368 14.78 -1.30 -13.12
N GLU A 369 13.60 -1.52 -13.68
CA GLU A 369 12.33 -1.65 -12.99
C GLU A 369 11.68 -3.01 -13.30
N LYS A 370 11.36 -3.79 -12.27
CA LYS A 370 10.81 -5.15 -12.40
C LYS A 370 9.82 -5.50 -11.29
N ALA A 371 9.26 -6.71 -11.38
CA ALA A 371 8.32 -7.27 -10.41
C ALA A 371 7.17 -6.31 -10.04
N PRO A 372 6.43 -5.79 -11.04
CA PRO A 372 5.29 -4.93 -10.76
C PRO A 372 4.21 -5.71 -10.01
N PHE A 373 3.62 -5.07 -9.01
CA PHE A 373 2.41 -5.50 -8.33
C PHE A 373 1.44 -4.32 -8.29
N LEU A 374 0.39 -4.40 -9.09
CA LEU A 374 -0.72 -3.46 -9.06
C LEU A 374 -1.73 -3.96 -8.03
N HIS A 375 -1.93 -3.19 -6.97
CA HIS A 375 -2.93 -3.52 -5.97
C HIS A 375 -4.34 -3.57 -6.58
N SER A 376 -5.26 -4.29 -5.96
CA SER A 376 -6.66 -4.41 -6.44
C SER A 376 -7.42 -3.08 -6.46
N ASP A 377 -6.86 -1.99 -5.94
CA ASP A 377 -7.37 -0.62 -6.17
C ASP A 377 -7.14 -0.13 -7.61
N SER A 378 -6.37 -0.87 -8.43
CA SER A 378 -5.94 -0.51 -9.79
C SER A 378 -5.28 0.86 -9.90
N ARG A 379 -4.71 1.38 -8.80
CA ARG A 379 -4.09 2.71 -8.75
C ARG A 379 -2.74 2.71 -8.05
N THR A 380 -2.51 1.82 -7.10
CA THR A 380 -1.24 1.76 -6.40
C THR A 380 -0.36 0.66 -6.99
N LEU A 381 0.71 1.07 -7.66
CA LEU A 381 1.70 0.17 -8.23
C LEU A 381 2.91 0.11 -7.31
N TYR A 382 3.24 -1.10 -6.84
CA TYR A 382 4.49 -1.43 -6.18
C TYR A 382 5.41 -2.09 -7.21
N PHE A 383 6.70 -1.80 -7.17
CA PHE A 383 7.66 -2.43 -8.08
C PHE A 383 9.06 -2.37 -7.49
N ALA A 384 9.92 -3.28 -7.91
CA ALA A 384 11.32 -3.27 -7.53
C ALA A 384 12.11 -2.44 -8.55
N ALA A 385 13.01 -1.58 -8.09
CA ALA A 385 13.88 -0.81 -8.96
C ALA A 385 15.31 -0.73 -8.48
N ARG A 386 16.23 -0.63 -9.44
CA ARG A 386 17.67 -0.48 -9.25
C ARG A 386 18.14 0.72 -10.07
N GLY A 387 18.89 1.63 -9.45
CA GLY A 387 19.48 2.77 -10.15
C GLY A 387 20.52 2.33 -11.20
N PRO A 388 20.72 3.12 -12.27
CA PRO A 388 21.76 2.83 -13.25
C PRO A 388 23.15 3.02 -12.66
N VAL A 389 24.12 2.31 -13.23
CA VAL A 389 25.55 2.48 -12.94
C VAL A 389 26.28 2.94 -14.20
N ASP A 390 27.40 3.63 -14.03
CA ASP A 390 28.27 3.98 -15.15
C ASP A 390 29.15 2.80 -15.60
N GLU A 391 30.04 3.05 -16.56
CA GLU A 391 30.95 2.05 -17.12
C GLU A 391 31.94 1.45 -16.11
N ASN A 392 32.17 2.14 -14.99
CA ASN A 392 33.05 1.69 -13.90
C ASN A 392 32.25 0.98 -12.79
N GLY A 393 30.92 0.90 -12.92
CA GLY A 393 30.03 0.35 -11.90
C GLY A 393 29.64 1.36 -10.81
N GLU A 394 29.94 2.65 -11.00
CA GLU A 394 29.60 3.68 -10.02
C GLU A 394 28.11 4.09 -10.15
N PRO A 395 27.36 4.22 -9.05
CA PRO A 395 25.95 4.61 -9.09
C PRO A 395 25.70 5.97 -9.75
N ARG A 396 24.62 6.06 -10.53
CA ARG A 396 24.15 7.29 -11.20
C ARG A 396 22.75 7.67 -10.69
N PRO A 397 22.63 8.11 -9.41
CA PRO A 397 21.35 8.29 -8.73
C PRO A 397 20.47 9.39 -9.34
N GLU A 398 21.03 10.27 -10.18
CA GLU A 398 20.31 11.31 -10.89
C GLU A 398 19.54 10.79 -12.12
N LEU A 399 19.85 9.57 -12.59
CA LEU A 399 19.26 8.95 -13.77
C LEU A 399 18.24 7.85 -13.43
N GLY A 400 18.04 7.56 -12.15
CA GLY A 400 17.20 6.46 -11.68
C GLY A 400 16.44 6.77 -10.40
N HIS A 401 15.75 5.75 -9.90
CA HIS A 401 15.15 5.80 -8.57
C HIS A 401 16.24 5.74 -7.49
N ARG A 402 16.16 6.63 -6.51
CA ARG A 402 17.13 6.63 -5.40
C ARG A 402 16.80 5.51 -4.42
N GLY A 403 17.65 4.48 -4.43
CA GLY A 403 17.64 3.36 -3.49
C GLY A 403 18.75 3.46 -2.44
N ILE A 404 18.87 2.44 -1.60
CA ILE A 404 19.96 2.23 -0.63
C ILE A 404 20.79 0.97 -0.94
N GLY A 405 20.37 0.14 -1.89
CA GLY A 405 20.96 -1.16 -2.16
C GLY A 405 20.91 -1.56 -3.64
N GLY A 406 20.72 -2.86 -3.88
CA GLY A 406 20.55 -3.42 -5.21
C GLY A 406 19.19 -3.06 -5.80
N TYR A 407 18.26 -4.01 -5.81
CA TYR A 407 16.84 -3.70 -6.03
C TYR A 407 16.18 -3.23 -4.73
N ASP A 408 15.40 -2.16 -4.82
CA ASP A 408 14.59 -1.64 -3.74
C ASP A 408 13.12 -1.60 -4.16
N ILE A 409 12.20 -1.80 -3.23
CA ILE A 409 10.76 -1.63 -3.46
C ILE A 409 10.41 -0.14 -3.47
N PHE A 410 9.77 0.28 -4.56
CA PHE A 410 9.15 1.59 -4.73
C PHE A 410 7.65 1.42 -4.89
N PHE A 411 6.91 2.51 -4.65
CA PHE A 411 5.50 2.59 -5.00
C PHE A 411 5.18 3.92 -5.67
N SER A 412 4.19 3.89 -6.56
CA SER A 412 3.59 5.08 -7.18
C SER A 412 2.07 4.92 -7.23
N ARG A 413 1.36 6.05 -7.22
CA ARG A 413 -0.09 6.10 -7.31
C ARG A 413 -0.50 6.75 -8.63
N MET A 414 -1.51 6.17 -9.27
CA MET A 414 -2.12 6.72 -10.45
C MET A 414 -3.17 7.77 -10.05
N ASN A 415 -3.03 8.98 -10.58
CA ASN A 415 -3.95 10.08 -10.44
C ASN A 415 -5.23 9.85 -11.26
N GLU A 416 -6.27 10.65 -11.01
CA GLU A 416 -7.57 10.51 -11.70
C GLU A 416 -7.47 10.74 -13.22
N ASP A 417 -6.45 11.47 -13.70
CA ASP A 417 -6.16 11.71 -15.12
C ASP A 417 -5.33 10.60 -15.79
N GLY A 418 -4.98 9.54 -15.04
CA GLY A 418 -4.16 8.43 -15.51
C GLY A 418 -2.65 8.67 -15.44
N THR A 419 -2.20 9.82 -14.94
CA THR A 419 -0.77 10.08 -14.71
C THR A 419 -0.28 9.41 -13.44
N TRP A 420 1.01 9.08 -13.38
CA TRP A 420 1.62 8.47 -12.19
C TRP A 420 2.35 9.51 -11.34
N ASP A 421 2.22 9.39 -10.03
CA ASP A 421 3.05 10.14 -9.09
C ASP A 421 4.53 9.74 -9.20
N LYS A 422 5.43 10.62 -8.76
CA LYS A 422 6.84 10.27 -8.61
C LYS A 422 6.99 9.07 -7.67
N PRO A 423 7.63 7.96 -8.10
CA PRO A 423 7.88 6.83 -7.23
C PRO A 423 8.59 7.22 -5.94
N ARG A 424 8.11 6.64 -4.84
CA ARG A 424 8.70 6.80 -3.51
C ARG A 424 9.25 5.47 -3.06
N ASN A 425 10.48 5.48 -2.53
CA ASN A 425 11.07 4.32 -1.88
C ASN A 425 10.19 3.96 -0.67
N ILE A 426 9.87 2.68 -0.49
CA ILE A 426 8.95 2.24 0.56
C ILE A 426 9.55 2.38 1.97
N GLY A 427 10.88 2.45 2.07
CA GLY A 427 11.62 2.66 3.31
C GLY A 427 11.98 1.39 4.08
N HIS A 428 12.65 1.58 5.21
CA HIS A 428 12.98 0.52 6.16
C HIS A 428 11.72 0.07 6.95
N PRO A 429 11.56 -1.22 7.34
CA PRO A 429 12.48 -2.35 7.14
C PRO A 429 12.22 -3.21 5.92
N ILE A 430 11.31 -2.82 5.04
CA ILE A 430 11.04 -3.57 3.81
C ILE A 430 12.29 -3.53 2.92
N ASN A 431 12.83 -2.35 2.65
CA ASN A 431 14.07 -2.18 1.89
C ASN A 431 15.33 -2.27 2.76
N THR A 432 16.41 -2.74 2.13
CA THR A 432 17.76 -2.93 2.69
C THR A 432 18.84 -2.64 1.65
N GLU A 433 20.11 -2.76 2.06
CA GLU A 433 21.25 -2.67 1.15
C GLU A 433 21.35 -3.86 0.18
N GLN A 434 20.52 -4.90 0.32
CA GLN A 434 20.48 -6.07 -0.57
C GLN A 434 19.41 -5.92 -1.66
N ASP A 435 19.13 -7.00 -2.40
CA ASP A 435 18.02 -7.04 -3.36
C ASP A 435 16.70 -7.33 -2.63
N ASP A 436 15.80 -6.36 -2.61
CA ASP A 436 14.42 -6.45 -2.16
C ASP A 436 13.47 -6.32 -3.37
N HIS A 437 12.73 -7.38 -3.67
CA HIS A 437 11.86 -7.46 -4.85
C HIS A 437 10.68 -8.43 -4.64
N GLY A 438 9.68 -8.36 -5.53
CA GLY A 438 8.54 -9.27 -5.50
C GLY A 438 7.61 -9.08 -4.30
N LEU A 439 7.42 -7.83 -3.87
CA LEU A 439 6.47 -7.46 -2.83
C LEU A 439 5.04 -7.43 -3.40
N ILE A 440 4.12 -8.07 -2.69
CA ILE A 440 2.69 -7.93 -2.90
C ILE A 440 2.02 -7.38 -1.65
N VAL A 441 0.80 -6.86 -1.78
CA VAL A 441 0.01 -6.31 -0.68
C VAL A 441 -1.35 -6.99 -0.64
N SER A 442 -1.78 -7.38 0.57
CA SER A 442 -3.11 -7.92 0.82
C SER A 442 -4.19 -6.94 0.37
N VAL A 443 -5.36 -7.45 -0.01
CA VAL A 443 -6.48 -6.65 -0.55
C VAL A 443 -6.97 -5.56 0.39
N ASP A 444 -6.83 -5.77 1.69
CA ASP A 444 -7.20 -4.79 2.70
C ASP A 444 -6.15 -3.67 2.85
N GLY A 445 -5.04 -3.74 2.11
CA GLY A 445 -3.95 -2.78 2.07
C GLY A 445 -3.05 -2.77 3.32
N ARG A 446 -3.23 -3.70 4.26
CA ARG A 446 -2.57 -3.63 5.60
C ARG A 446 -1.36 -4.52 5.74
N THR A 447 -1.23 -5.57 4.93
CA THR A 447 -0.16 -6.57 5.07
C THR A 447 0.56 -6.72 3.74
N ALA A 448 1.88 -6.61 3.74
CA ALA A 448 2.68 -6.97 2.58
C ALA A 448 3.24 -8.39 2.73
N LEU A 449 3.38 -9.09 1.60
CA LEU A 449 4.08 -10.36 1.52
C LEU A 449 5.27 -10.22 0.58
N PHE A 450 6.39 -10.82 0.93
CA PHE A 450 7.62 -10.77 0.14
C PHE A 450 8.52 -11.96 0.50
N ALA A 451 9.48 -12.26 -0.37
CA ALA A 451 10.46 -13.32 -0.14
C ALA A 451 11.79 -12.76 0.35
N SER A 452 12.44 -13.43 1.30
CA SER A 452 13.74 -13.00 1.82
C SER A 452 14.51 -14.16 2.46
N SER A 453 15.84 -14.09 2.45
CA SER A 453 16.73 -15.00 3.19
C SER A 453 17.35 -14.31 4.43
N ARG A 454 17.00 -13.04 4.68
CA ARG A 454 17.64 -12.20 5.71
C ARG A 454 17.15 -12.52 7.12
N PHE A 455 15.89 -12.92 7.26
CA PHE A 455 15.24 -13.10 8.54
C PHE A 455 15.34 -14.55 9.03
N LYS A 456 14.97 -14.76 10.30
CA LYS A 456 14.91 -16.09 10.89
C LYS A 456 13.70 -16.87 10.33
N GLY A 457 13.91 -17.63 9.26
CA GLY A 457 12.88 -18.45 8.62
C GLY A 457 13.13 -19.96 8.69
N VAL A 458 12.78 -20.67 7.62
CA VAL A 458 12.91 -22.13 7.48
C VAL A 458 14.19 -22.48 6.72
N GLY A 459 14.50 -21.76 5.64
CA GLY A 459 15.73 -21.89 4.85
C GLY A 459 15.65 -21.08 3.54
N GLY A 460 16.66 -21.20 2.69
CA GLY A 460 16.72 -20.54 1.37
C GLY A 460 16.14 -19.12 1.35
N LEU A 461 15.21 -18.87 0.43
CA LEU A 461 14.27 -17.75 0.47
C LEU A 461 12.96 -18.21 1.12
N ASP A 462 12.54 -17.57 2.20
CA ASP A 462 11.23 -17.80 2.82
C ASP A 462 10.26 -16.65 2.47
N ILE A 463 8.95 -16.93 2.50
CA ILE A 463 7.90 -15.93 2.33
C ILE A 463 7.53 -15.38 3.71
N TYR A 464 7.58 -14.06 3.85
CA TYR A 464 7.24 -13.33 5.07
C TYR A 464 6.02 -12.47 4.86
N THR A 465 5.33 -12.17 5.96
CA THR A 465 4.30 -11.14 6.02
C THR A 465 4.76 -10.00 6.94
N ILE A 466 4.39 -8.76 6.61
CA ILE A 466 4.73 -7.58 7.40
C ILE A 466 3.60 -6.54 7.38
N PRO A 467 3.26 -5.90 8.52
CA PRO A 467 2.32 -4.78 8.51
C PRO A 467 2.84 -3.61 7.69
N LEU A 468 2.01 -3.06 6.82
CA LEU A 468 2.35 -1.95 5.95
C LEU A 468 2.10 -0.60 6.65
N PRO A 469 3.07 0.34 6.70
CA PRO A 469 2.86 1.68 7.25
C PRO A 469 1.77 2.47 6.51
N LYS A 470 1.00 3.30 7.22
CA LYS A 470 -0.18 3.99 6.64
C LYS A 470 0.12 4.84 5.41
N ASP A 471 1.29 5.48 5.35
CA ASP A 471 1.64 6.42 4.28
C ASP A 471 1.99 5.74 2.94
N VAL A 472 2.29 4.44 2.99
CA VAL A 472 2.61 3.62 1.81
C VAL A 472 1.49 2.64 1.44
N ARG A 473 0.34 2.68 2.13
CA ARG A 473 -0.82 1.82 1.83
C ARG A 473 -1.53 2.23 0.52
N PRO A 474 -2.21 1.28 -0.14
CA PRO A 474 -3.09 1.58 -1.25
C PRO A 474 -4.39 2.26 -0.79
N GLU A 475 -5.28 2.61 -1.74
CA GLU A 475 -6.63 3.07 -1.41
C GLU A 475 -7.45 1.94 -0.75
N ASP A 476 -8.30 2.29 0.23
CA ASP A 476 -9.23 1.32 0.83
C ASP A 476 -10.30 0.91 -0.20
N ILE A 477 -10.46 -0.40 -0.38
CA ILE A 477 -11.43 -1.00 -1.30
C ILE A 477 -12.27 -2.08 -0.61
N LEU A 478 -13.37 -2.47 -1.25
CA LEU A 478 -14.16 -3.65 -0.89
C LEU A 478 -14.34 -4.55 -2.10
N ILE A 479 -13.89 -5.79 -2.01
CA ILE A 479 -14.21 -6.82 -2.99
C ILE A 479 -15.56 -7.42 -2.63
N VAL A 480 -16.52 -7.31 -3.54
CA VAL A 480 -17.81 -7.97 -3.44
C VAL A 480 -17.77 -9.18 -4.37
N LYS A 481 -17.89 -10.38 -3.80
CA LYS A 481 -18.01 -11.63 -4.57
C LYS A 481 -19.27 -12.37 -4.20
N GLY A 482 -19.82 -13.14 -5.13
CA GLY A 482 -21.08 -13.83 -4.90
C GLY A 482 -21.52 -14.71 -6.05
N GLU A 483 -22.73 -15.21 -5.93
CA GLU A 483 -23.42 -15.97 -6.96
C GLU A 483 -24.84 -15.46 -7.13
N VAL A 484 -25.35 -15.54 -8.37
CA VAL A 484 -26.74 -15.23 -8.69
C VAL A 484 -27.52 -16.53 -8.76
N ARG A 485 -28.58 -16.62 -7.94
CA ARG A 485 -29.50 -17.76 -7.92
C ARG A 485 -30.94 -17.32 -8.12
N ASP A 486 -31.81 -18.25 -8.49
CA ASP A 486 -33.25 -18.05 -8.50
C ASP A 486 -33.88 -18.38 -7.13
N GLU A 487 -35.20 -18.23 -7.01
CA GLU A 487 -35.96 -18.56 -5.80
C GLU A 487 -35.89 -20.04 -5.36
N ASN A 488 -35.46 -20.95 -6.25
CA ASN A 488 -35.32 -22.37 -5.98
C ASN A 488 -33.86 -22.74 -5.62
N GLY A 489 -32.94 -21.78 -5.67
CA GLY A 489 -31.51 -22.00 -5.48
C GLY A 489 -30.79 -22.50 -6.73
N GLU A 490 -31.42 -22.46 -7.90
CA GLU A 490 -30.80 -22.79 -9.18
C GLU A 490 -29.92 -21.63 -9.66
N ILE A 491 -28.84 -21.94 -10.38
CA ILE A 491 -27.88 -20.96 -10.90
C ILE A 491 -28.54 -20.14 -12.01
N VAL A 492 -28.34 -18.82 -11.98
CA VAL A 492 -28.83 -17.90 -13.01
C VAL A 492 -27.65 -17.27 -13.76
N THR A 493 -27.66 -17.41 -15.09
CA THR A 493 -26.51 -17.10 -15.96
C THR A 493 -26.77 -15.96 -16.94
N ASP A 494 -28.04 -15.57 -17.12
CA ASP A 494 -28.54 -14.50 -17.99
C ASP A 494 -29.01 -13.27 -17.21
N ALA A 495 -28.64 -13.17 -15.93
CA ALA A 495 -28.88 -11.99 -15.11
C ALA A 495 -27.78 -10.94 -15.33
N LYS A 496 -28.16 -9.68 -15.18
CA LYS A 496 -27.26 -8.52 -15.26
C LYS A 496 -27.05 -8.00 -13.84
N VAL A 497 -25.80 -7.99 -13.37
CA VAL A 497 -25.42 -7.36 -12.10
C VAL A 497 -24.78 -6.01 -12.40
N GLU A 498 -25.21 -4.96 -11.71
CA GLU A 498 -24.74 -3.59 -11.90
C GLU A 498 -24.38 -2.94 -10.57
N ILE A 499 -23.42 -2.02 -10.61
CA ILE A 499 -23.02 -1.18 -9.50
C ILE A 499 -23.28 0.27 -9.86
N THR A 500 -24.03 0.98 -9.03
CA THR A 500 -24.32 2.40 -9.20
C THR A 500 -23.71 3.22 -8.06
N TYR A 501 -22.84 4.16 -8.41
CA TYR A 501 -22.19 5.07 -7.46
C TYR A 501 -23.07 6.30 -7.21
N MET A 502 -23.41 6.56 -5.95
CA MET A 502 -24.44 7.55 -5.59
C MET A 502 -23.99 9.01 -5.81
N ASP A 503 -22.69 9.28 -5.81
CA ASP A 503 -22.10 10.61 -5.99
C ASP A 503 -22.07 11.06 -7.46
N THR A 504 -21.78 10.12 -8.36
CA THR A 504 -21.56 10.36 -9.79
C THR A 504 -22.71 9.87 -10.68
N ARG A 505 -23.59 9.02 -10.14
CA ARG A 505 -24.59 8.23 -10.90
C ARG A 505 -23.98 7.39 -12.03
N LYS A 506 -22.68 7.07 -11.92
CA LYS A 506 -22.03 6.15 -12.85
C LYS A 506 -22.51 4.74 -12.53
N THR A 507 -22.89 3.99 -13.56
CA THR A 507 -23.24 2.57 -13.44
C THR A 507 -22.20 1.71 -14.16
N GLU A 508 -21.76 0.64 -13.49
CA GLU A 508 -20.81 -0.33 -14.01
C GLU A 508 -21.48 -1.71 -14.07
N VAL A 509 -21.49 -2.34 -15.25
CA VAL A 509 -22.06 -3.68 -15.44
C VAL A 509 -21.00 -4.72 -15.14
N LEU A 510 -21.33 -5.68 -14.29
CA LEU A 510 -20.48 -6.79 -13.92
C LEU A 510 -20.71 -7.99 -14.83
N THR A 511 -19.63 -8.71 -15.12
CA THR A 511 -19.70 -10.00 -15.80
C THR A 511 -20.06 -11.08 -14.79
N VAL A 512 -21.21 -11.73 -15.00
CA VAL A 512 -21.60 -12.95 -14.28
C VAL A 512 -21.10 -14.16 -15.07
N ASP A 513 -20.46 -15.10 -14.39
CA ASP A 513 -19.97 -16.34 -15.01
C ASP A 513 -21.16 -17.17 -15.50
N PRO A 514 -21.24 -17.47 -16.80
CA PRO A 514 -22.38 -18.17 -17.38
C PRO A 514 -22.41 -19.67 -17.03
N THR A 515 -21.40 -20.19 -16.34
CA THR A 515 -21.29 -21.59 -15.96
C THR A 515 -21.84 -21.84 -14.57
N ASP A 516 -21.56 -20.93 -13.63
CA ASP A 516 -21.88 -21.12 -12.21
C ASP A 516 -22.55 -19.92 -11.53
N GLY A 517 -22.84 -18.85 -12.28
CA GLY A 517 -23.52 -17.66 -11.80
C GLY A 517 -22.67 -16.79 -10.88
N ARG A 518 -21.35 -17.05 -10.77
CA ARG A 518 -20.48 -16.28 -9.88
C ARG A 518 -20.09 -14.94 -10.47
N TYR A 519 -19.91 -13.96 -9.60
CA TYR A 519 -19.38 -12.65 -9.95
C TYR A 519 -18.41 -12.19 -8.85
N ALA A 520 -17.48 -11.33 -9.22
CA ALA A 520 -16.61 -10.63 -8.28
C ALA A 520 -16.23 -9.27 -8.85
N THR A 521 -16.12 -8.27 -7.97
CA THR A 521 -15.82 -6.89 -8.37
C THR A 521 -15.13 -6.14 -7.24
N VAL A 522 -14.40 -5.09 -7.59
CA VAL A 522 -13.82 -4.14 -6.63
C VAL A 522 -14.72 -2.91 -6.56
N VAL A 523 -15.21 -2.61 -5.36
CA VAL A 523 -15.96 -1.41 -5.03
C VAL A 523 -15.05 -0.42 -4.34
N LYS A 524 -14.97 0.80 -4.89
CA LYS A 524 -14.24 1.92 -4.30
C LYS A 524 -15.21 2.81 -3.54
N LEU A 525 -15.08 2.87 -2.22
CA LEU A 525 -15.96 3.67 -1.37
C LEU A 525 -15.20 4.90 -0.87
N LYS A 526 -15.48 6.06 -1.46
CA LYS A 526 -15.00 7.36 -0.97
C LYS A 526 -15.82 7.76 0.28
N PRO A 527 -15.25 8.53 1.23
CA PRO A 527 -16.03 9.04 2.36
C PRO A 527 -17.28 9.79 1.89
N GLY A 528 -18.45 9.37 2.36
CA GLY A 528 -19.74 9.96 1.98
C GLY A 528 -20.33 9.48 0.65
N THR A 529 -19.69 8.52 -0.03
CA THR A 529 -20.24 7.85 -1.22
C THR A 529 -20.82 6.50 -0.82
N ASP A 530 -22.13 6.36 -0.96
CA ASP A 530 -22.81 5.07 -0.91
C ASP A 530 -22.78 4.45 -2.32
N VAL A 531 -22.89 3.12 -2.38
CA VAL A 531 -22.94 2.36 -3.64
C VAL A 531 -24.08 1.36 -3.57
N ILE A 532 -24.86 1.25 -4.65
CA ILE A 532 -25.93 0.26 -4.76
C ILE A 532 -25.51 -0.78 -5.78
N MET A 533 -25.58 -2.05 -5.39
CA MET A 533 -25.43 -3.17 -6.32
C MET A 533 -26.80 -3.78 -6.59
N THR A 534 -27.16 -3.91 -7.86
CA THR A 534 -28.47 -4.41 -8.31
C THR A 534 -28.28 -5.59 -9.24
N VAL A 535 -29.10 -6.64 -9.08
CA VAL A 535 -29.26 -7.70 -10.06
C VAL A 535 -30.62 -7.59 -10.74
N THR A 536 -30.62 -7.63 -12.07
CA THR A 536 -31.82 -7.61 -12.89
C THR A 536 -31.85 -8.80 -13.84
N LYS A 537 -33.06 -9.27 -14.15
CA LYS A 537 -33.30 -10.28 -15.18
C LYS A 537 -34.69 -10.06 -15.77
N LYS A 538 -34.81 -10.23 -17.09
CA LYS A 538 -36.08 -10.12 -17.79
C LYS A 538 -37.14 -11.04 -17.15
N ASP A 539 -38.36 -10.54 -16.98
CA ASP A 539 -39.49 -11.25 -16.36
C ASP A 539 -39.30 -11.65 -14.88
N HIS A 540 -38.27 -11.10 -14.22
CA HIS A 540 -37.99 -11.29 -12.80
C HIS A 540 -37.99 -9.94 -12.08
N VAL A 541 -38.25 -9.98 -10.78
CA VAL A 541 -38.06 -8.86 -9.86
C VAL A 541 -36.57 -8.71 -9.55
N PHE A 542 -36.10 -7.47 -9.53
CA PHE A 542 -34.73 -7.12 -9.17
C PHE A 542 -34.44 -7.39 -7.69
N ASP A 543 -33.16 -7.54 -7.36
CA ASP A 543 -32.67 -7.52 -5.99
C ASP A 543 -31.52 -6.53 -5.89
N SER A 544 -31.42 -5.80 -4.77
CA SER A 544 -30.44 -4.74 -4.60
C SER A 544 -29.88 -4.70 -3.18
N ARG A 545 -28.65 -4.21 -3.06
CA ARG A 545 -27.93 -4.01 -1.79
C ARG A 545 -27.14 -2.73 -1.79
N ALA A 546 -27.19 -2.01 -0.67
CA ALA A 546 -26.40 -0.80 -0.48
C ALA A 546 -25.14 -1.08 0.36
N PHE A 547 -24.01 -0.52 -0.08
CA PHE A 547 -22.72 -0.56 0.61
C PHE A 547 -22.28 0.87 0.97
N SER A 548 -21.58 0.99 2.10
CA SER A 548 -21.04 2.24 2.64
C SER A 548 -19.59 2.07 3.08
N GLN A 549 -18.89 3.17 3.36
CA GLN A 549 -17.49 3.11 3.81
C GLN A 549 -17.29 2.23 5.06
N GLU A 550 -18.29 2.12 5.94
CA GLU A 550 -18.19 1.25 7.12
C GLU A 550 -18.01 -0.24 6.76
N ASP A 551 -18.44 -0.64 5.56
CA ASP A 551 -18.32 -2.01 5.07
C ASP A 551 -16.90 -2.32 4.58
N THR A 552 -16.11 -1.34 4.12
CA THR A 552 -14.69 -1.56 3.75
C THR A 552 -13.83 -1.88 4.97
N LEU A 553 -14.16 -1.29 6.13
CA LEU A 553 -13.41 -1.45 7.37
C LEU A 553 -13.51 -2.86 7.97
N ARG A 554 -14.42 -3.70 7.49
CA ARG A 554 -14.73 -5.03 8.06
C ARG A 554 -13.94 -6.21 7.48
N GLY A 555 -13.09 -6.00 6.46
CA GLY A 555 -12.19 -7.08 6.01
C GLY A 555 -11.84 -7.12 4.53
N GLY A 556 -12.05 -6.06 3.75
CA GLY A 556 -11.63 -5.98 2.33
C GLY A 556 -12.39 -6.90 1.36
N VAL A 557 -13.07 -7.95 1.83
CA VAL A 557 -13.83 -8.92 1.02
C VAL A 557 -15.18 -9.19 1.69
N THR A 558 -16.27 -9.16 0.91
CA THR A 558 -17.62 -9.54 1.36
C THR A 558 -18.26 -10.51 0.38
N GLU A 559 -18.96 -11.51 0.93
CA GLU A 559 -19.80 -12.43 0.16
C GLU A 559 -21.22 -11.89 0.07
N LEU A 560 -21.75 -11.76 -1.14
CA LEU A 560 -23.13 -11.34 -1.39
C LEU A 560 -23.83 -12.33 -2.33
N ALA A 561 -24.68 -13.21 -1.81
CA ALA A 561 -25.59 -13.95 -2.65
C ALA A 561 -26.72 -13.00 -3.11
N MET A 562 -26.98 -12.94 -4.42
CA MET A 562 -28.10 -12.18 -4.96
C MET A 562 -29.14 -13.13 -5.55
N THR A 563 -30.41 -12.77 -5.44
CA THR A 563 -31.50 -13.62 -5.90
C THR A 563 -32.44 -12.88 -6.84
N VAL A 564 -32.68 -13.44 -8.02
CA VAL A 564 -33.76 -12.96 -8.89
C VAL A 564 -34.99 -13.84 -8.69
N GLN A 565 -36.17 -13.24 -8.65
CA GLN A 565 -37.42 -13.97 -8.42
C GLN A 565 -38.39 -13.73 -9.57
N LYS A 566 -39.05 -14.77 -10.10
CA LYS A 566 -40.06 -14.57 -11.16
C LYS A 566 -41.17 -13.64 -10.71
N ILE A 567 -41.68 -12.82 -11.62
CA ILE A 567 -42.83 -11.93 -11.38
C ILE A 567 -44.11 -12.79 -11.29
N GLU A 568 -44.72 -12.82 -10.11
CA GLU A 568 -45.93 -13.60 -9.83
C GLU A 568 -47.01 -12.72 -9.19
N VAL A 569 -48.21 -12.75 -9.75
CA VAL A 569 -49.36 -12.01 -9.21
C VAL A 569 -49.76 -12.60 -7.85
N GLY A 570 -49.90 -11.75 -6.85
CA GLY A 570 -50.21 -12.10 -5.47
C GLY A 570 -48.99 -12.32 -4.57
N LYS A 571 -47.78 -12.36 -5.15
CA LYS A 571 -46.53 -12.53 -4.38
C LYS A 571 -45.99 -11.17 -3.93
N THR A 572 -45.49 -11.13 -2.69
CA THR A 572 -44.86 -9.96 -2.07
C THR A 572 -43.34 -10.08 -2.22
N TYR A 573 -42.71 -8.99 -2.66
CA TYR A 573 -41.27 -8.85 -2.83
C TYR A 573 -40.76 -7.74 -1.91
N ARG A 574 -39.56 -7.93 -1.37
CA ARG A 574 -38.93 -6.91 -0.51
C ARG A 574 -38.22 -5.89 -1.38
N VAL A 575 -38.27 -4.63 -0.95
CA VAL A 575 -37.30 -3.64 -1.42
C VAL A 575 -36.23 -3.57 -0.34
N ASN A 576 -35.09 -4.21 -0.61
CA ASN A 576 -34.02 -4.34 0.36
C ASN A 576 -33.41 -2.95 0.67
N ASP A 577 -32.98 -2.74 1.91
CA ASP A 577 -32.20 -1.59 2.37
C ASP A 577 -32.84 -0.18 2.28
N ILE A 578 -34.18 -0.08 2.16
CA ILE A 578 -34.87 1.21 2.43
C ILE A 578 -34.73 1.58 3.91
N LYS A 579 -33.91 2.61 4.19
CA LYS A 579 -33.67 3.17 5.52
C LYS A 579 -34.58 4.37 5.75
N TYR A 580 -35.19 4.41 6.93
CA TYR A 580 -35.97 5.54 7.44
C TYR A 580 -35.31 6.09 8.69
N ALA A 581 -35.33 7.41 8.90
CA ALA A 581 -34.96 7.98 10.20
C ALA A 581 -35.94 7.49 11.29
N THR A 582 -35.49 7.48 12.55
CA THR A 582 -36.30 7.03 13.69
C THR A 582 -37.63 7.79 13.73
N SER A 583 -38.73 7.05 13.78
CA SER A 583 -40.11 7.60 13.74
C SER A 583 -40.41 8.52 12.55
N SER A 584 -39.69 8.38 11.43
CA SER A 584 -39.92 9.15 10.21
C SER A 584 -40.42 8.28 9.06
N ALA A 585 -41.19 8.91 8.17
CA ALA A 585 -41.59 8.39 6.87
C ALA A 585 -40.75 8.97 5.72
N GLU A 586 -39.84 9.92 6.00
CA GLU A 586 -38.95 10.49 4.99
C GLU A 586 -37.94 9.46 4.49
N ILE A 587 -37.82 9.37 3.16
CA ILE A 587 -36.90 8.48 2.46
C ILE A 587 -35.55 9.18 2.40
N THR A 588 -34.48 8.49 2.79
CA THR A 588 -33.11 9.02 2.64
C THR A 588 -32.67 8.99 1.17
N LYS A 589 -31.70 9.82 0.77
CA LYS A 589 -31.14 9.79 -0.60
C LYS A 589 -30.67 8.40 -1.05
N ALA A 590 -30.08 7.61 -0.15
CA ALA A 590 -29.70 6.22 -0.43
C ALA A 590 -30.92 5.36 -0.77
N SER A 591 -32.02 5.56 -0.05
CA SER A 591 -33.27 4.85 -0.28
C SER A 591 -34.05 5.35 -1.50
N GLU A 592 -33.88 6.61 -1.90
CA GLU A 592 -34.42 7.14 -3.16
C GLU A 592 -33.90 6.34 -4.35
N MET A 593 -32.59 6.07 -4.43
CA MET A 593 -32.04 5.29 -5.56
C MET A 593 -32.45 3.82 -5.53
N ILE A 594 -32.66 3.23 -4.35
CA ILE A 594 -33.26 1.89 -4.26
C ILE A 594 -34.70 1.91 -4.78
N VAL A 595 -35.45 2.99 -4.54
CA VAL A 595 -36.80 3.17 -5.11
C VAL A 595 -36.72 3.48 -6.61
N ASP A 596 -35.67 4.14 -7.09
CA ASP A 596 -35.41 4.34 -8.52
C ASP A 596 -35.25 3.00 -9.26
N GLU A 597 -34.62 1.98 -8.65
CA GLU A 597 -34.58 0.62 -9.20
C GLU A 597 -36.00 0.03 -9.36
N LEU A 598 -36.90 0.30 -8.40
CA LEU A 598 -38.31 -0.10 -8.51
C LEU A 598 -39.03 0.66 -9.64
N ILE A 599 -38.70 1.94 -9.83
CA ILE A 599 -39.24 2.76 -10.92
C ILE A 599 -38.80 2.16 -12.27
N ASP A 600 -37.53 1.82 -12.42
CA ASP A 600 -36.99 1.28 -13.65
C ASP A 600 -37.57 -0.12 -13.94
N PHE A 601 -37.70 -0.97 -12.93
CA PHE A 601 -38.46 -2.22 -13.04
C PHE A 601 -39.91 -1.99 -13.54
N LEU A 602 -40.62 -0.99 -13.01
CA LEU A 602 -42.00 -0.68 -13.42
C LEU A 602 -42.11 -0.04 -14.80
N LYS A 603 -41.08 0.68 -15.26
CA LYS A 603 -40.99 1.20 -16.62
C LYS A 603 -40.74 0.08 -17.63
N GLU A 604 -39.83 -0.84 -17.32
CA GLU A 604 -39.54 -2.01 -18.14
C GLU A 604 -40.72 -2.99 -18.20
N ASN A 605 -41.56 -3.01 -17.16
CA ASN A 605 -42.74 -3.87 -17.06
C ASN A 605 -44.03 -3.03 -17.05
N PRO A 606 -44.44 -2.41 -18.17
CA PRO A 606 -45.51 -1.41 -18.19
C PRO A 606 -46.90 -1.95 -17.81
N THR A 607 -47.12 -3.26 -17.86
CA THR A 607 -48.40 -3.90 -17.52
C THR A 607 -48.52 -4.26 -16.04
N VAL A 608 -47.38 -4.35 -15.33
CA VAL A 608 -47.34 -4.70 -13.91
C VAL A 608 -47.99 -3.62 -13.06
N ARG A 609 -48.84 -4.05 -12.12
CA ARG A 609 -49.47 -3.21 -11.09
C ARG A 609 -49.00 -3.69 -9.73
N ILE A 610 -48.68 -2.74 -8.84
CA ILE A 610 -48.14 -3.06 -7.51
C ILE A 610 -48.94 -2.41 -6.37
N GLY A 611 -48.87 -3.04 -5.21
CA GLY A 611 -49.27 -2.46 -3.93
C GLY A 611 -48.05 -2.33 -3.01
N VAL A 612 -47.72 -1.12 -2.58
CA VAL A 612 -46.64 -0.87 -1.61
C VAL A 612 -47.12 -1.24 -0.20
N GLU A 613 -46.38 -2.10 0.48
CA GLU A 613 -46.70 -2.60 1.82
C GLU A 613 -45.68 -2.06 2.84
N GLY A 614 -46.17 -1.38 3.87
CA GLY A 614 -45.33 -0.92 4.98
C GLY A 614 -45.48 -1.80 6.23
N HIS A 615 -44.36 -2.11 6.89
CA HIS A 615 -44.32 -2.96 8.08
C HIS A 615 -43.45 -2.34 9.19
N THR A 616 -43.80 -2.63 10.45
CA THR A 616 -43.01 -2.27 11.63
C THR A 616 -42.73 -3.50 12.48
N ASP A 617 -41.84 -3.35 13.45
CA ASP A 617 -41.78 -4.28 14.59
C ASP A 617 -42.93 -4.00 15.60
N ASN A 618 -42.93 -4.75 16.70
CA ASN A 618 -43.91 -4.65 17.77
C ASN A 618 -43.54 -3.63 18.87
N VAL A 619 -42.52 -2.80 18.69
CA VAL A 619 -42.10 -1.80 19.68
C VAL A 619 -42.93 -0.53 19.50
N GLY A 620 -43.49 0.00 20.60
CA GLY A 620 -44.37 1.18 20.57
C GLY A 620 -45.86 0.83 20.58
N ARG A 621 -46.72 1.85 20.40
CA ARG A 621 -48.18 1.65 20.37
C ARG A 621 -48.60 1.12 19.00
N LEU A 622 -49.56 0.19 18.99
CA LEU A 622 -50.10 -0.39 17.75
C LEU A 622 -50.63 0.69 16.79
N GLU A 623 -51.36 1.68 17.30
CA GLU A 623 -51.91 2.78 16.50
C GLU A 623 -50.83 3.60 15.81
N ASP A 624 -49.76 3.94 16.54
CA ASP A 624 -48.61 4.71 16.01
C ASP A 624 -47.88 3.89 14.94
N ASN A 625 -47.69 2.60 15.17
CA ASN A 625 -47.05 1.70 14.21
C ASN A 625 -47.89 1.47 12.95
N MET A 626 -49.22 1.40 13.09
CA MET A 626 -50.13 1.33 11.95
C MET A 626 -50.05 2.61 11.11
N ALA A 627 -50.11 3.78 11.74
CA ALA A 627 -49.98 5.08 11.07
C ALA A 627 -48.60 5.21 10.37
N LEU A 628 -47.51 4.97 11.10
CA LEU A 628 -46.15 5.05 10.57
C LEU A 628 -45.93 4.13 9.36
N SER A 629 -46.41 2.88 9.44
CA SER A 629 -46.29 1.94 8.33
C SER A 629 -47.09 2.38 7.10
N ASN A 630 -48.25 3.00 7.32
CA ASN A 630 -49.11 3.50 6.26
C ASN A 630 -48.50 4.74 5.59
N ASP A 631 -47.96 5.66 6.38
CA ASP A 631 -47.29 6.86 5.90
C ASP A 631 -46.03 6.50 5.09
N ARG A 632 -45.23 5.53 5.54
CA ARG A 632 -44.08 5.02 4.77
C ARG A 632 -44.47 4.44 3.42
N ALA A 633 -45.53 3.62 3.40
CA ALA A 633 -46.03 3.04 2.15
C ALA A 633 -46.59 4.12 1.21
N PHE A 634 -47.26 5.13 1.77
CA PHE A 634 -47.75 6.28 1.02
C PHE A 634 -46.61 7.12 0.44
N THR A 635 -45.56 7.41 1.22
CA THR A 635 -44.40 8.20 0.76
C THR A 635 -43.70 7.51 -0.42
N VAL A 636 -43.47 6.20 -0.33
CA VAL A 636 -42.87 5.44 -1.44
C VAL A 636 -43.79 5.47 -2.67
N MET A 637 -45.10 5.26 -2.50
CA MET A 637 -46.05 5.36 -3.61
C MET A 637 -46.06 6.76 -4.25
N GLY A 638 -46.03 7.82 -3.45
CA GLY A 638 -45.96 9.21 -3.91
C GLY A 638 -44.70 9.48 -4.72
N TYR A 639 -43.54 9.00 -4.23
CA TYR A 639 -42.27 9.10 -4.95
C TYR A 639 -42.33 8.39 -6.31
N LEU A 640 -42.91 7.18 -6.39
CA LEU A 640 -43.10 6.47 -7.67
C LEU A 640 -43.99 7.27 -8.65
N GLN A 641 -45.03 7.94 -8.15
CA GLN A 641 -45.93 8.76 -8.97
C GLN A 641 -45.25 10.02 -9.52
N GLU A 642 -44.50 10.72 -8.67
CA GLU A 642 -43.72 11.91 -9.05
C GLU A 642 -42.70 11.60 -10.14
N HIS A 643 -42.18 10.37 -10.17
CA HIS A 643 -41.22 9.88 -11.16
C HIS A 643 -41.88 9.17 -12.36
N GLY A 644 -43.18 9.40 -12.58
CA GLY A 644 -43.86 9.08 -13.84
C GLY A 644 -44.56 7.72 -13.89
N ILE A 645 -44.69 7.00 -12.78
CA ILE A 645 -45.50 5.79 -12.74
C ILE A 645 -46.98 6.15 -12.56
N ALA A 646 -47.82 5.69 -13.49
CA ALA A 646 -49.25 6.01 -13.48
C ALA A 646 -49.95 5.55 -12.19
N SER A 647 -50.74 6.45 -11.57
CA SER A 647 -51.47 6.14 -10.33
C SER A 647 -52.40 4.92 -10.44
N SER A 648 -52.91 4.59 -11.63
CA SER A 648 -53.73 3.40 -11.87
C SER A 648 -52.98 2.08 -11.69
N ARG A 649 -51.64 2.12 -11.64
CA ARG A 649 -50.77 0.96 -11.44
C ARG A 649 -50.31 0.80 -10.00
N LEU A 650 -50.64 1.75 -9.12
CA LEU A 650 -50.10 1.85 -7.78
C LEU A 650 -51.22 1.81 -6.74
N SER A 651 -50.95 1.11 -5.65
CA SER A 651 -51.74 1.13 -4.41
C SER A 651 -50.78 1.05 -3.22
N PHE A 652 -51.24 1.34 -2.01
CA PHE A 652 -50.41 1.24 -0.81
C PHE A 652 -51.23 0.80 0.41
N LYS A 653 -50.57 0.17 1.39
CA LYS A 653 -51.18 -0.21 2.67
C LYS A 653 -50.13 -0.39 3.77
N GLY A 654 -50.38 0.23 4.93
CA GLY A 654 -49.65 -0.08 6.16
C GLY A 654 -50.23 -1.29 6.91
N TYR A 655 -49.37 -2.20 7.35
CA TYR A 655 -49.76 -3.37 8.17
C TYR A 655 -49.24 -3.29 9.62
N GLY A 656 -48.44 -2.27 9.96
CA GLY A 656 -47.77 -2.17 11.25
C GLY A 656 -47.08 -3.50 11.64
N PRO A 657 -47.24 -3.97 12.89
CA PRO A 657 -46.64 -5.22 13.36
C PRO A 657 -47.45 -6.49 13.01
N THR A 658 -48.57 -6.39 12.30
CA THR A 658 -49.55 -7.49 12.17
C THR A 658 -49.10 -8.63 11.26
N LYS A 659 -48.08 -8.41 10.42
CA LYS A 659 -47.51 -9.40 9.49
C LYS A 659 -45.98 -9.50 9.66
N PRO A 660 -45.50 -10.04 10.80
CA PRO A 660 -44.07 -10.20 11.04
C PRO A 660 -43.48 -11.25 10.10
N LEU A 661 -42.27 -10.98 9.60
CA LEU A 661 -41.46 -11.90 8.82
C LEU A 661 -40.61 -12.80 9.73
N ALA A 662 -40.13 -12.23 10.85
CA ALA A 662 -39.29 -12.91 11.84
C ALA A 662 -39.81 -12.68 13.26
N SER A 663 -39.27 -13.41 14.24
CA SER A 663 -39.63 -13.21 15.65
C SER A 663 -39.31 -11.78 16.09
N ASN A 664 -40.26 -11.14 16.79
CA ASN A 664 -40.03 -9.84 17.40
C ASN A 664 -39.28 -9.92 18.75
N ASP A 665 -38.93 -11.12 19.20
CA ASP A 665 -38.26 -11.34 20.48
C ASP A 665 -36.78 -10.95 20.42
N THR A 666 -36.18 -10.97 19.22
CA THR A 666 -34.77 -10.62 19.00
C THR A 666 -34.64 -9.30 18.26
N GLU A 667 -33.55 -8.56 18.49
CA GLU A 667 -33.32 -7.31 17.73
C GLU A 667 -33.12 -7.58 16.24
N ALA A 668 -32.44 -8.68 15.89
CA ALA A 668 -32.28 -9.10 14.50
C ALA A 668 -33.63 -9.35 13.82
N GLY A 669 -34.56 -10.04 14.49
CA GLY A 669 -35.89 -10.29 13.93
C GLY A 669 -36.78 -9.03 13.90
N ARG A 670 -36.65 -8.12 14.87
CA ARG A 670 -37.30 -6.80 14.80
C ARG A 670 -36.77 -5.96 13.62
N ALA A 671 -35.47 -5.99 13.36
CA ALA A 671 -34.87 -5.32 12.20
C ALA A 671 -35.46 -5.84 10.88
N GLU A 672 -35.62 -7.16 10.72
CA GLU A 672 -36.29 -7.78 9.56
C GLU A 672 -37.77 -7.35 9.42
N ASN A 673 -38.45 -7.10 10.54
CA ASN A 673 -39.86 -6.71 10.54
C ASN A 673 -40.07 -5.24 10.15
N ARG A 674 -39.09 -4.36 10.40
CA ARG A 674 -39.07 -2.95 9.97
C ARG A 674 -38.70 -2.86 8.48
N ARG A 675 -39.66 -3.07 7.59
CA ARG A 675 -39.41 -3.16 6.14
C ARG A 675 -40.49 -2.49 5.29
N THR A 676 -40.12 -2.19 4.06
CA THR A 676 -41.04 -1.87 2.96
C THR A 676 -40.98 -2.98 1.92
N ALA A 677 -42.13 -3.37 1.42
CA ALA A 677 -42.29 -4.40 0.42
C ALA A 677 -43.27 -3.93 -0.66
N PHE A 678 -43.39 -4.68 -1.75
CA PHE A 678 -44.47 -4.49 -2.70
C PHE A 678 -45.05 -5.83 -3.14
N VAL A 679 -46.36 -5.86 -3.34
CA VAL A 679 -47.09 -7.01 -3.88
C VAL A 679 -47.46 -6.75 -5.32
N ILE A 680 -47.26 -7.73 -6.20
CA ILE A 680 -47.74 -7.65 -7.58
C ILE A 680 -49.25 -7.92 -7.55
N VAL A 681 -50.09 -6.93 -7.86
CA VAL A 681 -51.56 -7.07 -7.81
C VAL A 681 -52.19 -7.33 -9.19
N GLY A 682 -51.40 -7.23 -10.27
CA GLY A 682 -51.81 -7.57 -11.62
C GLY A 682 -50.66 -7.42 -12.61
N ARG A 683 -50.76 -8.07 -13.77
CA ARG A 683 -49.81 -8.00 -14.88
C ARG A 683 -50.52 -8.10 -16.21
#